data_AF-A0A515A6A8-F1
#
_entry.id   AF-A0A515A6A8-F1
#
_cell.length_a   1.000
_cell.length_b   1.000
_cell.length_c   1.000
_cell.angle_alpha   90.00
_cell.angle_beta   90.00
_cell.angle_gamma   90.00
#
_symmetry.space_group_name_H-M   'P 1'
#
loop_
_entity.id
_entity.type
_entity.pdbx_description
1 polymer ?
#
loop_
_entity_poly.entity_id
_entity_poly.type
_entity_poly.pdbx_seq_one_letter_code
_entity_poly.pdbx_strand_id
1 'polypeptide(L)'
;MANSISNLQADWNQQYSLYTDTYQSGRLSFIPNLLPQTAVRFSVYQTLEILHKRLGNDTLRRALNPAETIDSPAKIYSDGSWLKQSNMVGVNVRTIGSFWAIINYALTLPASHDSIHLLPIWEPGVVGSLYGMVSWQINPEFFDVALASFVPALDTVEKQLKVVTNLLHAMGRTVGMDVIPHTDRFSEMVLACPALFEWVQRDVKSGKPDELADYSSFVYRYVEEAIWQFLKYRGAADGTPLTFAKDVFFSTDIGILIDDQRFRILFGNPHDYGGRLNRRIALIRHLTEQGFETLPMTMAPPYRGLHIDKDDYTLDEYGQIWYQYAFDKPQAMSRVFGPLARYRFYESKDNNQNWELDFDRPNRPAWDYICRKVYDCQRAYNFDFMRGDMAHVQMRPEGVPAMVDDYYDPLRAIKKYVQSKEVPYYAFFAETFLAPPDTMGYGNELDHLDAIEADSTLGDLQSIVVGSAEFKRQFSDYYRYLKTRRFAPNFTVMTADKDDPRFDEFYRTGNLFRYFTALFLTDMPSYVGLGFEVRNLHEDRGANEEYTKLYVFRIEDDRQPDKVTHGPFAWGQNADQFSVILRMRKFAESIWPEIVGKETQWLVAPGEEDYIAWTHDSPTGYVFAAGMTASLPNIMTKLPKGEVVFEEEGCRVYKLENQKSQGVATDSLS
;
A
#
# COMPACT_ATOMS: atom_id res chain seq x y z
N MET A 1 33.63 8.63 -17.57
CA MET A 1 33.04 9.87 -17.01
C MET A 1 31.93 9.42 -16.09
N ALA A 2 31.90 9.87 -14.84
CA ALA A 2 30.79 9.55 -13.93
C ALA A 2 29.48 9.98 -14.60
N ASN A 3 28.44 9.14 -14.57
CA ASN A 3 27.15 9.57 -15.09
C ASN A 3 26.63 10.67 -14.14
N SER A 4 26.01 11.69 -14.70
CA SER A 4 25.29 12.70 -13.92
C SER A 4 23.86 12.76 -14.43
N ILE A 5 22.92 13.14 -13.57
CA ILE A 5 21.52 13.35 -13.98
C ILE A 5 21.44 14.36 -15.13
N SER A 6 22.30 15.39 -15.13
CA SER A 6 22.39 16.37 -16.21
C SER A 6 22.81 15.73 -17.55
N ASN A 7 23.79 14.83 -17.54
CA ASN A 7 24.24 14.12 -18.74
C ASN A 7 23.14 13.19 -19.28
N LEU A 8 22.46 12.46 -18.40
CA LEU A 8 21.33 11.59 -18.76
C LEU A 8 20.16 12.41 -19.33
N GLN A 9 19.90 13.59 -18.76
CA GLN A 9 18.89 14.51 -19.27
C GLN A 9 19.27 15.07 -20.64
N ALA A 10 20.54 15.40 -20.87
CA ALA A 10 21.02 15.86 -22.17
C ALA A 10 20.90 14.77 -23.24
N ASP A 11 21.26 13.51 -22.91
CA ASP A 11 21.07 12.34 -23.77
C ASP A 11 19.58 12.13 -24.12
N TRP A 12 18.70 12.17 -23.11
CA TRP A 12 17.26 12.11 -23.31
C TRP A 12 16.76 13.18 -24.29
N ASN A 13 17.17 14.44 -24.10
CA ASN A 13 16.75 15.53 -24.96
C ASN A 13 17.25 15.35 -26.41
N GLN A 14 18.47 14.85 -26.59
CA GLN A 14 19.07 14.63 -27.91
C GLN A 14 18.42 13.43 -28.63
N GLN A 15 18.05 12.38 -27.89
CA GLN A 15 17.57 11.11 -28.43
C GLN A 15 16.07 10.88 -28.21
N TYR A 16 15.31 11.92 -27.84
CA TYR A 16 13.89 11.87 -27.51
C TYR A 16 13.07 11.04 -28.48
N SER A 17 13.18 11.33 -29.78
CA SER A 17 12.40 10.64 -30.83
C SER A 17 12.76 9.15 -30.93
N LEU A 18 14.04 8.80 -30.76
CA LEU A 18 14.48 7.40 -30.81
C LEU A 18 13.94 6.61 -29.62
N TYR A 19 14.03 7.17 -28.41
CA TYR A 19 13.60 6.50 -27.19
C TYR A 19 12.08 6.37 -27.13
N THR A 20 11.34 7.41 -27.51
CA THR A 20 9.87 7.35 -27.59
C THR A 20 9.39 6.40 -28.67
N ASP A 21 10.00 6.37 -29.87
CA ASP A 21 9.66 5.42 -30.93
C ASP A 21 9.90 3.96 -30.50
N THR A 22 10.95 3.70 -29.72
CA THR A 22 11.23 2.36 -29.18
C THR A 22 10.08 1.84 -28.31
N TYR A 23 9.47 2.71 -27.51
CA TYR A 23 8.25 2.37 -26.77
C TYR A 23 7.03 2.31 -27.70
N GLN A 24 6.78 3.35 -28.50
CA GLN A 24 5.59 3.46 -29.36
C GLN A 24 5.45 2.30 -30.34
N SER A 25 6.57 1.77 -30.86
CA SER A 25 6.61 0.67 -31.83
C SER A 25 6.42 -0.73 -31.24
N GLY A 26 6.40 -0.89 -29.92
CA GLY A 26 6.34 -2.23 -29.31
C GLY A 26 7.68 -2.83 -28.90
N ARG A 27 8.82 -2.24 -29.32
CA ARG A 27 10.14 -2.86 -29.14
C ARG A 27 10.57 -2.99 -27.68
N LEU A 28 10.24 -1.98 -26.86
CA LEU A 28 10.29 -2.07 -25.40
C LEU A 28 8.92 -1.76 -24.81
N SER A 29 8.65 -2.28 -23.63
CA SER A 29 7.46 -1.97 -22.84
C SER A 29 7.52 -0.64 -22.08
N PHE A 30 8.68 0.02 -22.07
CA PHE A 30 8.95 1.29 -21.39
C PHE A 30 9.82 2.20 -22.26
N ILE A 31 9.90 3.48 -21.90
CA ILE A 31 10.75 4.45 -22.58
C ILE A 31 12.17 4.37 -21.99
N PRO A 32 13.17 3.92 -22.76
CA PRO A 32 14.55 3.82 -22.28
C PRO A 32 15.12 5.22 -22.00
N ASN A 33 16.04 5.31 -21.03
CA ASN A 33 16.74 6.55 -20.66
C ASN A 33 15.83 7.68 -20.14
N LEU A 34 14.53 7.45 -19.96
CA LEU A 34 13.62 8.41 -19.36
C LEU A 34 13.77 8.40 -17.84
N LEU A 35 14.26 9.51 -17.29
CA LEU A 35 14.34 9.74 -15.85
C LEU A 35 12.95 9.93 -15.23
N PRO A 36 12.66 9.38 -14.04
CA PRO A 36 11.40 9.60 -13.33
C PRO A 36 11.00 11.07 -13.17
N GLN A 37 11.93 11.91 -12.72
CA GLN A 37 11.74 13.36 -12.55
C GLN A 37 11.37 14.09 -13.84
N THR A 38 11.74 13.52 -14.98
CA THR A 38 11.47 14.07 -16.31
C THR A 38 10.14 13.55 -16.82
N ALA A 39 9.84 12.27 -16.59
CA ALA A 39 8.58 11.65 -16.96
C ALA A 39 7.39 12.38 -16.34
N VAL A 40 7.40 12.60 -15.02
CA VAL A 40 6.28 13.24 -14.30
C VAL A 40 6.01 14.69 -14.72
N ARG A 41 6.93 15.30 -15.48
CA ARG A 41 6.79 16.65 -16.04
C ARG A 41 6.24 16.67 -17.47
N PHE A 42 5.94 15.53 -18.07
CA PHE A 42 5.32 15.49 -19.40
C PHE A 42 3.97 16.19 -19.40
N SER A 43 3.73 16.99 -20.43
CA SER A 43 2.42 17.59 -20.65
C SER A 43 1.38 16.53 -21.00
N VAL A 44 0.11 16.81 -20.71
CA VAL A 44 -1.02 15.93 -21.07
C VAL A 44 -1.01 15.58 -22.57
N TYR A 45 -0.79 16.58 -23.44
CA TYR A 45 -0.70 16.37 -24.88
C TYR A 45 0.40 15.39 -25.26
N GLN A 46 1.60 15.57 -24.70
CA GLN A 46 2.75 14.72 -24.98
C GLN A 46 2.48 13.26 -24.58
N THR A 47 1.94 13.05 -23.38
CA THR A 47 1.61 11.70 -22.90
C THR A 47 0.53 11.05 -23.75
N LEU A 48 -0.53 11.79 -24.10
CA LEU A 48 -1.60 11.28 -24.96
C LEU A 48 -1.12 10.94 -26.37
N GLU A 49 -0.20 11.73 -26.94
CA GLU A 49 0.41 11.44 -28.25
C GLU A 49 1.22 10.14 -28.22
N ILE A 50 2.01 9.96 -27.15
CA ILE A 50 2.78 8.74 -26.92
C ILE A 50 1.85 7.52 -26.78
N LEU A 51 0.82 7.62 -25.96
CA LEU A 51 -0.12 6.54 -25.72
C LEU A 51 -0.99 6.24 -26.95
N HIS A 52 -1.38 7.26 -27.73
CA HIS A 52 -2.14 7.06 -28.96
C HIS A 52 -1.36 6.21 -29.97
N LYS A 53 -0.07 6.50 -30.14
CA LYS A 53 0.81 5.72 -31.02
C LYS A 53 1.02 4.29 -30.52
N ARG A 54 1.11 4.08 -29.20
CA ARG A 54 1.31 2.76 -28.60
C ARG A 54 0.05 1.89 -28.57
N LEU A 55 -1.05 2.43 -28.10
CA LEU A 55 -2.29 1.70 -27.80
C LEU A 55 -3.28 1.70 -28.96
N GLY A 56 -3.11 2.62 -29.91
CA GLY A 56 -4.08 2.89 -30.97
C GLY A 56 -5.29 3.70 -30.50
N ASN A 57 -6.02 4.23 -31.48
CA ASN A 57 -7.12 5.17 -31.23
C ASN A 57 -8.29 4.59 -30.42
N ASP A 58 -8.73 3.35 -30.72
CA ASP A 58 -9.92 2.80 -30.05
C ASP A 58 -9.64 2.51 -28.56
N THR A 59 -8.54 1.80 -28.25
CA THR A 59 -8.14 1.51 -26.87
C THR A 59 -7.98 2.80 -26.06
N LEU A 60 -7.27 3.80 -26.60
CA LEU A 60 -7.08 5.06 -25.90
C LEU A 60 -8.40 5.80 -25.67
N ARG A 61 -9.28 5.89 -26.68
CA ARG A 61 -10.61 6.52 -26.55
C ARG A 61 -11.43 5.88 -25.45
N ARG A 62 -11.46 4.54 -25.42
CA ARG A 62 -12.18 3.77 -24.40
C ARG A 62 -11.60 4.00 -23.01
N ALA A 63 -10.27 3.96 -22.88
CA ALA A 63 -9.60 4.17 -21.61
C ALA A 63 -9.82 5.58 -21.03
N LEU A 64 -9.89 6.60 -21.88
CA LEU A 64 -10.16 7.99 -21.49
C LEU A 64 -11.64 8.29 -21.19
N ASN A 65 -12.54 7.34 -21.41
CA ASN A 65 -13.94 7.50 -21.10
C ASN A 65 -14.24 7.02 -19.66
N PRO A 66 -14.59 7.91 -18.71
CA PRO A 66 -14.83 7.50 -17.33
C PRO A 66 -16.09 6.63 -17.16
N ALA A 67 -16.97 6.57 -18.17
CA ALA A 67 -18.11 5.66 -18.19
C ALA A 67 -17.78 4.24 -18.70
N GLU A 68 -16.57 4.04 -19.24
CA GLU A 68 -16.10 2.73 -19.69
C GLU A 68 -15.11 2.12 -18.68
N THR A 69 -14.99 0.80 -18.72
CA THR A 69 -14.00 0.04 -17.96
C THR A 69 -13.17 -0.80 -18.92
N ILE A 70 -11.84 -0.68 -18.80
CA ILE A 70 -10.91 -1.58 -19.47
C ILE A 70 -10.72 -2.79 -18.57
N ASP A 71 -10.87 -3.98 -19.17
CA ASP A 71 -10.71 -5.25 -18.45
C ASP A 71 -9.35 -5.31 -17.75
N SER A 72 -9.37 -5.78 -16.51
CA SER A 72 -8.16 -6.03 -15.74
C SER A 72 -7.26 -7.07 -16.42
N PRO A 73 -5.93 -6.89 -16.41
CA PRO A 73 -4.99 -7.96 -16.78
C PRO A 73 -5.15 -9.22 -15.91
N ALA A 74 -5.60 -9.07 -14.66
CA ALA A 74 -5.82 -10.18 -13.73
C ALA A 74 -7.11 -10.97 -14.01
N LYS A 75 -7.99 -10.49 -14.88
CA LYS A 75 -9.27 -11.15 -15.21
C LYS A 75 -9.12 -12.59 -15.75
N ILE A 76 -7.94 -12.92 -16.28
CA ILE A 76 -7.63 -14.27 -16.78
C ILE A 76 -7.45 -15.30 -15.65
N TYR A 77 -7.25 -14.86 -14.41
CA TYR A 77 -7.01 -15.73 -13.27
C TYR A 77 -8.32 -16.10 -12.56
N SER A 78 -8.31 -17.26 -11.92
CA SER A 78 -9.46 -17.78 -11.17
C SER A 78 -9.45 -17.39 -9.69
N ASP A 79 -8.34 -16.88 -9.19
CA ASP A 79 -8.15 -16.45 -7.79
C ASP A 79 -7.01 -15.42 -7.69
N GLY A 80 -6.75 -14.92 -6.49
CA GLY A 80 -5.70 -13.93 -6.22
C GLY A 80 -4.26 -14.46 -6.25
N SER A 81 -4.04 -15.75 -6.56
CA SER A 81 -2.71 -16.37 -6.47
C SER A 81 -1.68 -15.79 -7.45
N TRP A 82 -2.13 -15.13 -8.52
CA TRP A 82 -1.25 -14.42 -9.46
C TRP A 82 -0.34 -13.39 -8.77
N LEU A 83 -0.78 -12.83 -7.64
CA LEU A 83 -0.02 -11.85 -6.89
C LEU A 83 1.27 -12.43 -6.27
N LYS A 84 1.38 -13.76 -6.16
CA LYS A 84 2.57 -14.46 -5.65
C LYS A 84 3.77 -14.41 -6.58
N GLN A 85 3.61 -13.90 -7.79
CA GLN A 85 4.67 -13.80 -8.79
C GLN A 85 4.78 -12.39 -9.39
N SER A 86 4.00 -11.44 -8.87
CA SER A 86 3.94 -10.08 -9.39
C SER A 86 5.08 -9.22 -8.85
N ASN A 87 5.60 -8.32 -9.69
CA ASN A 87 6.55 -7.30 -9.26
C ASN A 87 5.83 -5.95 -9.21
N MET A 88 5.69 -5.46 -8.00
CA MET A 88 4.88 -4.33 -7.65
C MET A 88 5.72 -3.06 -7.50
N VAL A 89 5.16 -1.94 -7.93
CA VAL A 89 5.71 -0.61 -7.66
C VAL A 89 4.77 0.18 -6.77
N GLY A 90 5.29 0.61 -5.61
CA GLY A 90 4.57 1.40 -4.64
C GLY A 90 4.63 2.90 -4.92
N VAL A 91 3.47 3.56 -5.03
CA VAL A 91 3.38 4.97 -5.43
C VAL A 91 2.69 5.80 -4.34
N ASN A 92 3.44 6.71 -3.72
CA ASN A 92 2.87 7.81 -2.96
C ASN A 92 2.42 8.91 -3.93
N VAL A 93 1.12 9.05 -4.20
CA VAL A 93 0.63 10.02 -5.18
C VAL A 93 1.00 11.46 -4.80
N ARG A 94 1.14 11.76 -3.49
CA ARG A 94 1.52 13.10 -3.03
C ARG A 94 2.93 13.52 -3.46
N THR A 95 3.85 12.58 -3.71
CA THR A 95 5.21 12.90 -4.15
C THR A 95 5.29 13.24 -5.64
N ILE A 96 4.29 12.83 -6.42
CA ILE A 96 4.20 13.11 -7.87
C ILE A 96 3.07 14.07 -8.25
N GLY A 97 2.21 14.42 -7.28
CA GLY A 97 1.25 15.52 -7.35
C GLY A 97 -0.16 15.15 -7.82
N SER A 98 -0.32 14.24 -8.77
CA SER A 98 -1.65 13.89 -9.31
C SER A 98 -1.76 12.44 -9.74
N PHE A 99 -2.99 11.93 -9.91
CA PHE A 99 -3.18 10.61 -10.51
C PHE A 99 -2.66 10.54 -11.94
N TRP A 100 -2.76 11.63 -12.71
CA TRP A 100 -2.25 11.67 -14.08
C TRP A 100 -0.73 11.45 -14.14
N ALA A 101 0.01 11.98 -13.15
CA ALA A 101 1.45 11.77 -13.05
C ALA A 101 1.86 10.28 -12.90
N ILE A 102 0.94 9.41 -12.46
CA ILE A 102 1.17 7.95 -12.40
C ILE A 102 1.35 7.39 -13.81
N ILE A 103 0.54 7.82 -14.77
CA ILE A 103 0.65 7.39 -16.18
C ILE A 103 2.02 7.78 -16.73
N ASN A 104 2.45 9.01 -16.44
CA ASN A 104 3.76 9.49 -16.82
C ASN A 104 4.89 8.64 -16.19
N TYR A 105 4.82 8.37 -14.89
CA TYR A 105 5.82 7.54 -14.22
C TYR A 105 5.84 6.10 -14.75
N ALA A 106 4.67 5.53 -15.06
CA ALA A 106 4.54 4.19 -15.61
C ALA A 106 5.26 4.01 -16.96
N LEU A 107 5.48 5.08 -17.74
CA LEU A 107 6.31 5.04 -18.95
C LEU A 107 7.78 4.71 -18.68
N THR A 108 8.24 4.76 -17.42
CA THR A 108 9.61 4.38 -17.01
C THR A 108 9.72 2.92 -16.57
N LEU A 109 8.59 2.21 -16.46
CA LEU A 109 8.51 0.89 -15.85
C LEU A 109 8.45 -0.23 -16.92
N PRO A 110 9.38 -1.20 -16.91
CA PRO A 110 9.38 -2.34 -17.84
C PRO A 110 8.23 -3.31 -17.57
N ALA A 111 7.95 -4.22 -18.50
CA ALA A 111 6.83 -5.17 -18.46
C ALA A 111 6.89 -6.02 -17.19
N SER A 112 8.10 -6.33 -16.73
CA SER A 112 8.35 -7.09 -15.51
C SER A 112 7.77 -6.46 -14.25
N HIS A 113 7.62 -5.13 -14.17
CA HIS A 113 6.87 -4.45 -13.11
C HIS A 113 5.38 -4.39 -13.49
N ASP A 114 4.69 -5.49 -13.29
CA ASP A 114 3.32 -5.73 -13.76
C ASP A 114 2.21 -5.22 -12.83
N SER A 115 2.58 -4.70 -11.66
CA SER A 115 1.62 -4.22 -10.67
C SER A 115 1.99 -2.86 -10.10
N ILE A 116 0.98 -2.03 -9.84
CA ILE A 116 1.10 -0.72 -9.21
C ILE A 116 0.24 -0.71 -7.95
N HIS A 117 0.87 -0.43 -6.81
CA HIS A 117 0.18 -0.19 -5.56
C HIS A 117 0.10 1.31 -5.31
N LEU A 118 -1.13 1.83 -5.25
CA LEU A 118 -1.38 3.19 -4.81
C LEU A 118 -1.48 3.22 -3.29
N LEU A 119 -0.60 3.99 -2.65
CA LEU A 119 -0.76 4.36 -1.25
C LEU A 119 -2.12 5.04 -1.03
N PRO A 120 -2.60 5.22 0.21
CA PRO A 120 -3.98 5.60 0.45
C PRO A 120 -4.37 6.88 -0.32
N ILE A 121 -5.44 6.75 -1.10
CA ILE A 121 -6.01 7.76 -1.99
C ILE A 121 -7.20 8.53 -1.39
N TRP A 122 -7.57 8.24 -0.14
CA TRP A 122 -8.74 8.77 0.56
C TRP A 122 -8.44 10.15 1.13
N GLU A 123 -9.48 10.97 1.30
CA GLU A 123 -9.37 12.27 1.97
C GLU A 123 -8.74 12.10 3.37
N PRO A 124 -7.62 12.79 3.67
CA PRO A 124 -6.94 12.67 4.96
C PRO A 124 -7.63 13.48 6.06
N GLY A 125 -7.46 13.05 7.30
CA GLY A 125 -7.95 13.71 8.50
C GLY A 125 -7.14 14.94 8.94
N VAL A 126 -7.39 15.39 10.17
CA VAL A 126 -6.89 16.69 10.69
C VAL A 126 -5.36 16.74 10.78
N VAL A 127 -4.70 15.59 10.97
CA VAL A 127 -3.23 15.49 11.00
C VAL A 127 -2.61 15.33 9.60
N GLY A 128 -3.40 15.40 8.53
CA GLY A 128 -2.94 15.33 7.14
C GLY A 128 -2.32 13.98 6.73
N SER A 129 -2.49 12.94 7.55
CA SER A 129 -1.98 11.59 7.28
C SER A 129 -2.88 10.87 6.27
N LEU A 130 -2.28 10.30 5.22
CA LEU A 130 -2.99 9.46 4.25
C LEU A 130 -3.59 8.20 4.90
N TYR A 131 -3.00 7.70 5.99
CA TYR A 131 -3.51 6.52 6.72
C TYR A 131 -4.66 6.85 7.70
N GLY A 132 -4.93 8.13 7.96
CA GLY A 132 -6.08 8.59 8.73
C GLY A 132 -7.20 9.07 7.82
N MET A 133 -7.92 8.15 7.18
CA MET A 133 -9.01 8.52 6.24
C MET A 133 -10.16 9.19 6.99
N VAL A 134 -10.61 10.37 6.55
CA VAL A 134 -11.74 11.10 7.16
C VAL A 134 -13.08 10.77 6.51
N SER A 135 -13.06 10.38 5.24
CA SER A 135 -14.25 10.07 4.44
C SER A 135 -13.91 9.00 3.39
N TRP A 136 -14.93 8.46 2.73
CA TRP A 136 -14.76 7.59 1.54
C TRP A 136 -14.56 8.41 0.25
N GLN A 137 -14.44 9.74 0.34
CA GLN A 137 -14.15 10.57 -0.82
C GLN A 137 -12.68 10.41 -1.22
N ILE A 138 -12.43 10.53 -2.52
CA ILE A 138 -11.07 10.51 -3.06
C ILE A 138 -10.41 11.86 -2.74
N ASN A 139 -9.14 11.82 -2.32
CA ASN A 139 -8.41 13.01 -1.91
C ASN A 139 -8.30 14.01 -3.09
N PRO A 140 -8.89 15.22 -2.98
CA PRO A 140 -8.88 16.21 -4.05
C PRO A 140 -7.46 16.74 -4.37
N GLU A 141 -6.48 16.51 -3.47
CA GLU A 141 -5.07 16.83 -3.72
C GLU A 141 -4.51 16.18 -4.98
N PHE A 142 -5.09 15.04 -5.42
CA PHE A 142 -4.60 14.28 -6.55
C PHE A 142 -5.24 14.65 -7.89
N PHE A 143 -6.03 15.72 -7.91
CA PHE A 143 -6.66 16.25 -9.12
C PHE A 143 -5.67 17.00 -10.02
N ASP A 144 -5.66 16.65 -11.31
CA ASP A 144 -4.84 17.32 -12.32
C ASP A 144 -5.66 18.35 -13.12
N VAL A 145 -5.36 19.63 -12.90
CA VAL A 145 -6.04 20.75 -13.56
C VAL A 145 -5.72 20.80 -15.06
N ALA A 146 -4.50 20.44 -15.46
CA ALA A 146 -4.09 20.45 -16.87
C ALA A 146 -4.83 19.35 -17.64
N LEU A 147 -5.00 18.18 -17.05
CA LEU A 147 -5.79 17.09 -17.63
C LEU A 147 -7.24 17.49 -17.81
N ALA A 148 -7.88 18.06 -16.79
CA ALA A 148 -9.25 18.55 -16.88
C ALA A 148 -9.42 19.65 -17.94
N SER A 149 -8.40 20.51 -18.12
CA SER A 149 -8.41 21.54 -19.17
C SER A 149 -8.31 20.94 -20.58
N PHE A 150 -7.53 19.87 -20.75
CA PHE A 150 -7.31 19.23 -22.04
C PHE A 150 -8.42 18.23 -22.41
N VAL A 151 -8.99 17.55 -21.40
CA VAL A 151 -10.10 16.60 -21.52
C VAL A 151 -11.20 17.04 -20.54
N PRO A 152 -12.10 17.97 -20.94
CA PRO A 152 -13.10 18.57 -20.06
C PRO A 152 -14.06 17.61 -19.37
N ALA A 153 -14.20 16.37 -19.88
CA ALA A 153 -14.99 15.34 -19.22
C ALA A 153 -14.36 14.80 -17.92
N LEU A 154 -13.07 15.05 -17.68
CA LEU A 154 -12.29 14.60 -16.52
C LEU A 154 -12.16 15.72 -15.46
N ASP A 155 -13.30 16.35 -15.18
CA ASP A 155 -13.49 17.52 -14.31
C ASP A 155 -13.57 17.21 -12.81
N THR A 156 -13.40 15.94 -12.42
CA THR A 156 -13.42 15.48 -11.03
C THR A 156 -12.31 14.47 -10.78
N VAL A 157 -11.83 14.39 -9.53
CA VAL A 157 -10.72 13.53 -9.14
C VAL A 157 -11.06 12.05 -9.28
N GLU A 158 -12.32 11.67 -9.05
CA GLU A 158 -12.84 10.31 -9.22
C GLU A 158 -12.81 9.87 -10.70
N LYS A 159 -13.22 10.75 -11.62
CA LYS A 159 -13.15 10.46 -13.06
C LYS A 159 -11.70 10.31 -13.52
N GLN A 160 -10.79 11.11 -12.97
CA GLN A 160 -9.36 10.98 -13.26
C GLN A 160 -8.78 9.66 -12.73
N LEU A 161 -9.08 9.27 -11.49
CA LEU A 161 -8.67 7.96 -10.94
C LEU A 161 -9.20 6.79 -11.80
N LYS A 162 -10.47 6.85 -12.21
CA LYS A 162 -11.08 5.84 -13.08
C LYS A 162 -10.33 5.70 -14.40
N VAL A 163 -10.07 6.82 -15.07
CA VAL A 163 -9.36 6.84 -16.36
C VAL A 163 -7.90 6.42 -16.21
N VAL A 164 -7.22 6.83 -15.15
CA VAL A 164 -5.84 6.40 -14.87
C VAL A 164 -5.78 4.89 -14.69
N THR A 165 -6.71 4.31 -13.93
CA THR A 165 -6.78 2.84 -13.77
C THR A 165 -7.04 2.14 -15.11
N ASN A 166 -7.97 2.67 -15.93
CA ASN A 166 -8.22 2.15 -17.27
C ASN A 166 -6.97 2.20 -18.18
N LEU A 167 -6.20 3.28 -18.12
CA LEU A 167 -4.97 3.44 -18.91
C LEU A 167 -3.88 2.49 -18.42
N LEU A 168 -3.73 2.31 -17.11
CA LEU A 168 -2.80 1.33 -16.53
C LEU A 168 -3.15 -0.09 -16.96
N HIS A 169 -4.44 -0.46 -16.96
CA HIS A 169 -4.90 -1.75 -17.48
C HIS A 169 -4.62 -1.90 -18.98
N ALA A 170 -4.84 -0.85 -19.77
CA ALA A 170 -4.51 -0.85 -21.20
C ALA A 170 -3.00 -0.98 -21.46
N MET A 171 -2.16 -0.54 -20.50
CA MET A 171 -0.71 -0.74 -20.50
C MET A 171 -0.27 -2.11 -19.93
N GLY A 172 -1.22 -2.97 -19.55
CA GLY A 172 -0.96 -4.30 -19.01
C GLY A 172 -0.56 -4.32 -17.53
N ARG A 173 -0.93 -3.29 -16.77
CA ARG A 173 -0.65 -3.20 -15.33
C ARG A 173 -1.88 -3.53 -14.51
N THR A 174 -1.68 -4.30 -13.45
CA THR A 174 -2.67 -4.41 -12.37
C THR A 174 -2.53 -3.25 -11.39
N VAL A 175 -3.62 -2.85 -10.75
CA VAL A 175 -3.67 -1.71 -9.83
C VAL A 175 -4.30 -2.11 -8.51
N GLY A 176 -3.58 -1.86 -7.43
CA GLY A 176 -4.04 -2.11 -6.07
C GLY A 176 -4.26 -0.84 -5.29
N MET A 177 -5.11 -0.96 -4.29
CA MET A 177 -5.39 0.11 -3.34
C MET A 177 -5.07 -0.31 -1.92
N ASP A 178 -4.73 0.67 -1.08
CA ASP A 178 -4.71 0.49 0.37
C ASP A 178 -6.12 0.23 0.94
N VAL A 179 -6.22 -0.75 1.83
CA VAL A 179 -7.42 -1.04 2.63
C VAL A 179 -7.05 -0.92 4.10
N ILE A 180 -7.66 0.06 4.75
CA ILE A 180 -7.33 0.48 6.11
C ILE A 180 -8.47 0.04 7.06
N PRO A 181 -8.24 -0.92 7.97
CA PRO A 181 -9.27 -1.39 8.91
C PRO A 181 -9.46 -0.44 10.12
N HIS A 182 -9.28 0.86 9.88
CA HIS A 182 -9.44 1.97 10.82
C HIS A 182 -9.64 3.28 10.04
N THR A 183 -9.83 4.38 10.75
CA THR A 183 -10.16 5.68 10.16
C THR A 183 -9.65 6.81 11.05
N ASP A 184 -9.67 8.06 10.60
CA ASP A 184 -9.37 9.22 11.45
C ASP A 184 -10.30 9.27 12.66
N ARG A 185 -9.79 9.78 13.78
CA ARG A 185 -10.60 10.08 14.97
C ARG A 185 -11.77 10.97 14.59
N PHE A 186 -12.98 10.64 15.03
CA PHE A 186 -14.21 11.35 14.63
C PHE A 186 -14.35 11.55 13.12
N SER A 187 -13.89 10.62 12.28
CA SER A 187 -14.15 10.68 10.84
C SER A 187 -15.64 10.73 10.55
N GLU A 188 -16.00 11.09 9.32
CA GLU A 188 -17.40 11.22 8.93
C GLU A 188 -18.17 9.91 9.12
N MET A 189 -17.54 8.77 8.83
CA MET A 189 -18.14 7.45 9.04
C MET A 189 -18.35 7.11 10.51
N VAL A 190 -17.42 7.52 11.38
CA VAL A 190 -17.55 7.35 12.83
C VAL A 190 -18.74 8.14 13.38
N LEU A 191 -18.89 9.38 12.91
CA LEU A 191 -19.95 10.28 13.33
C LEU A 191 -21.32 9.93 12.70
N ALA A 192 -21.34 9.46 11.46
CA ALA A 192 -22.56 9.05 10.78
C ALA A 192 -23.07 7.70 11.31
N CYS A 193 -22.18 6.80 11.72
CA CYS A 193 -22.52 5.46 12.17
C CYS A 193 -21.84 5.11 13.51
N PRO A 194 -22.14 5.79 14.64
CA PRO A 194 -21.42 5.60 15.90
C PRO A 194 -21.39 4.15 16.40
N ALA A 195 -22.46 3.38 16.16
CA ALA A 195 -22.57 1.96 16.54
C ALA A 195 -21.51 1.03 15.92
N LEU A 196 -20.87 1.44 14.81
CA LEU A 196 -19.85 0.65 14.13
C LEU A 196 -18.45 0.84 14.73
N PHE A 197 -18.29 1.77 15.67
CA PHE A 197 -16.99 2.18 16.22
C PHE A 197 -17.00 2.14 17.76
N GLU A 198 -15.81 2.11 18.34
CA GLU A 198 -15.67 2.12 19.80
C GLU A 198 -15.59 3.55 20.34
N TRP A 199 -16.31 3.78 21.45
CA TRP A 199 -16.43 5.08 22.08
C TRP A 199 -16.19 4.98 23.58
N VAL A 200 -15.65 6.04 24.15
CA VAL A 200 -15.51 6.25 25.60
C VAL A 200 -16.03 7.63 25.98
N GLN A 201 -16.30 7.82 27.26
CA GLN A 201 -16.64 9.09 27.87
C GLN A 201 -15.63 9.42 28.95
N ARG A 202 -14.99 10.58 28.81
CA ARG A 202 -14.11 11.18 29.82
C ARG A 202 -14.92 11.83 30.93
N ASP A 203 -14.36 11.89 32.13
CA ASP A 203 -15.01 12.46 33.32
C ASP A 203 -14.93 14.00 33.37
N VAL A 204 -15.37 14.64 32.28
CA VAL A 204 -15.42 16.11 32.20
C VAL A 204 -16.39 16.71 33.22
N LYS A 205 -17.46 15.97 33.57
CA LYS A 205 -18.52 16.47 34.47
C LYS A 205 -18.07 16.54 35.93
N SER A 206 -17.19 15.64 36.36
CA SER A 206 -16.62 15.68 37.72
C SER A 206 -15.33 16.51 37.78
N GLY A 207 -14.94 17.18 36.70
CA GLY A 207 -13.73 18.00 36.63
C GLY A 207 -12.44 17.21 36.48
N LYS A 208 -12.52 15.95 35.99
CA LYS A 208 -11.39 15.05 35.79
C LYS A 208 -11.31 14.56 34.34
N PRO A 209 -11.03 15.46 33.38
CA PRO A 209 -11.06 15.14 31.95
C PRO A 209 -9.97 14.14 31.52
N ASP A 210 -9.03 13.82 32.40
CA ASP A 210 -7.95 12.83 32.28
C ASP A 210 -8.33 11.45 32.84
N GLU A 211 -9.56 11.26 33.33
CA GLU A 211 -10.10 9.96 33.74
C GLU A 211 -11.25 9.52 32.79
N LEU A 212 -11.42 8.21 32.62
CA LEU A 212 -12.57 7.64 31.89
C LEU A 212 -13.76 7.46 32.85
N ALA A 213 -14.89 8.09 32.53
CA ALA A 213 -16.15 7.93 33.26
C ALA A 213 -16.94 6.70 32.79
N ASP A 214 -16.95 6.43 31.49
CA ASP A 214 -17.67 5.29 30.90
C ASP A 214 -16.91 4.77 29.67
N TYR A 215 -16.68 3.47 29.62
CA TYR A 215 -16.10 2.75 28.49
C TYR A 215 -16.92 1.51 28.15
N SER A 216 -18.19 1.49 28.56
CA SER A 216 -19.13 0.41 28.32
C SER A 216 -19.47 0.25 26.84
N SER A 217 -20.00 -0.91 26.48
CA SER A 217 -20.44 -1.23 25.11
C SER A 217 -21.64 -0.38 24.63
N PHE A 218 -22.19 0.49 25.48
CA PHE A 218 -23.35 1.33 25.19
C PHE A 218 -23.04 2.81 24.99
N VAL A 219 -21.79 3.26 25.17
CA VAL A 219 -21.42 4.69 25.05
C VAL A 219 -21.86 5.28 23.70
N TYR A 220 -21.77 4.51 22.61
CA TYR A 220 -22.21 4.95 21.28
C TYR A 220 -23.68 5.43 21.24
N ARG A 221 -24.57 4.91 22.11
CA ARG A 221 -25.97 5.35 22.16
C ARG A 221 -26.12 6.76 22.71
N TYR A 222 -25.25 7.15 23.64
CA TYR A 222 -25.19 8.52 24.14
C TYR A 222 -24.63 9.46 23.08
N VAL A 223 -23.66 8.97 22.30
CA VAL A 223 -23.11 9.70 21.15
C VAL A 223 -24.18 9.91 20.08
N GLU A 224 -24.93 8.88 19.69
CA GLU A 224 -26.05 9.00 18.75
C GLU A 224 -27.09 10.04 19.23
N GLU A 225 -27.40 10.04 20.53
CA GLU A 225 -28.28 11.06 21.10
C GLU A 225 -27.69 12.47 20.99
N ALA A 226 -26.42 12.66 21.35
CA ALA A 226 -25.75 13.95 21.22
C ALA A 226 -25.71 14.45 19.77
N ILE A 227 -25.38 13.58 18.82
CA ILE A 227 -25.38 13.92 17.38
C ILE A 227 -26.80 14.25 16.90
N TRP A 228 -27.82 13.53 17.37
CA TRP A 228 -29.22 13.83 17.05
C TRP A 228 -29.67 15.19 17.57
N GLN A 229 -29.31 15.54 18.82
CA GLN A 229 -29.58 16.86 19.39
C GLN A 229 -28.88 17.97 18.61
N PHE A 230 -27.61 17.75 18.22
CA PHE A 230 -26.90 18.66 17.33
C PHE A 230 -27.64 18.87 16.00
N LEU A 231 -28.11 17.79 15.36
CA LEU A 231 -28.90 17.87 14.13
C LEU A 231 -30.21 18.63 14.32
N LYS A 232 -30.93 18.42 15.43
CA LYS A 232 -32.17 19.15 15.73
C LYS A 232 -31.93 20.64 15.97
N TYR A 233 -30.81 21.00 16.60
CA TYR A 233 -30.46 22.39 16.86
C TYR A 233 -29.92 23.12 15.62
N ARG A 234 -29.05 22.46 14.84
CA ARG A 234 -28.36 23.06 13.69
C ARG A 234 -29.06 22.84 12.34
N GLY A 235 -30.07 21.99 12.27
CA GLY A 235 -30.71 21.53 11.03
C GLY A 235 -29.83 20.58 10.21
N ALA A 236 -30.38 19.96 9.16
CA ALA A 236 -29.61 19.16 8.21
C ALA A 236 -28.68 20.04 7.38
N ALA A 237 -27.45 19.58 7.11
CA ALA A 237 -26.46 20.34 6.35
C ALA A 237 -26.85 20.49 4.86
N ASP A 238 -27.57 19.53 4.29
CA ASP A 238 -28.10 19.57 2.92
C ASP A 238 -29.52 20.16 2.82
N GLY A 239 -30.09 20.62 3.95
CA GLY A 239 -31.44 21.16 4.02
C GLY A 239 -32.56 20.12 4.05
N THR A 240 -32.25 18.82 4.08
CA THR A 240 -33.26 17.76 4.18
C THR A 240 -34.13 17.92 5.44
N PRO A 241 -35.46 17.90 5.33
CA PRO A 241 -36.34 17.91 6.50
C PRO A 241 -36.13 16.69 7.40
N LEU A 242 -35.86 16.92 8.69
CA LEU A 242 -35.65 15.86 9.68
C LEU A 242 -36.98 15.29 10.21
N THR A 243 -37.77 14.68 9.32
CA THR A 243 -39.11 14.13 9.59
C THR A 243 -39.13 12.69 10.12
N PHE A 244 -37.96 12.06 10.22
CA PHE A 244 -37.77 10.72 10.76
C PHE A 244 -37.24 10.75 12.20
N ALA A 245 -37.34 9.60 12.89
CA ALA A 245 -36.82 9.42 14.24
C ALA A 245 -35.31 9.15 14.25
N LYS A 246 -34.68 9.34 15.41
CA LYS A 246 -33.25 9.05 15.64
C LYS A 246 -32.88 7.62 15.21
N ASP A 247 -33.69 6.65 15.63
CA ASP A 247 -33.42 5.23 15.35
C ASP A 247 -33.45 4.92 13.85
N VAL A 248 -34.24 5.67 13.06
CA VAL A 248 -34.24 5.56 11.60
C VAL A 248 -32.96 6.17 11.01
N PHE A 249 -32.48 7.27 11.57
CA PHE A 249 -31.26 7.93 11.09
C PHE A 249 -30.01 7.05 11.28
N PHE A 250 -29.83 6.48 12.47
CA PHE A 250 -28.66 5.67 12.81
C PHE A 250 -28.81 4.17 12.52
N SER A 251 -30.00 3.72 12.13
CA SER A 251 -30.23 2.31 11.82
C SER A 251 -29.28 1.81 10.73
N THR A 252 -28.66 0.67 11.02
CA THR A 252 -27.86 -0.14 10.08
C THR A 252 -28.69 -1.18 9.34
N ASP A 253 -29.88 -1.50 9.87
CA ASP A 253 -30.66 -2.67 9.45
C ASP A 253 -31.86 -2.29 8.56
N ILE A 254 -32.38 -1.09 8.77
CA ILE A 254 -33.52 -0.52 8.05
C ILE A 254 -33.01 0.46 6.99
N GLY A 255 -33.02 0.03 5.73
CA GLY A 255 -32.54 0.80 4.58
C GLY A 255 -33.43 1.97 4.14
N ILE A 256 -34.06 2.70 5.07
CA ILE A 256 -34.83 3.91 4.73
C ILE A 256 -33.89 5.02 4.23
N LEU A 257 -32.71 5.15 4.84
CA LEU A 257 -31.65 6.04 4.40
C LEU A 257 -30.44 5.24 3.96
N ILE A 258 -29.96 5.51 2.74
CA ILE A 258 -28.64 5.04 2.31
C ILE A 258 -27.54 5.88 2.96
N ASP A 259 -26.33 5.32 3.08
CA ASP A 259 -25.21 6.01 3.72
C ASP A 259 -24.97 7.41 3.14
N ASP A 260 -25.02 7.56 1.82
CA ASP A 260 -24.78 8.85 1.15
C ASP A 260 -25.79 9.92 1.57
N GLN A 261 -27.06 9.53 1.80
CA GLN A 261 -28.06 10.45 2.34
C GLN A 261 -27.73 10.83 3.78
N ARG A 262 -27.33 9.85 4.61
CA ARG A 262 -26.90 10.10 6.01
C ARG A 262 -25.72 11.07 6.07
N PHE A 263 -24.70 10.85 5.22
CA PHE A 263 -23.54 11.72 5.11
C PHE A 263 -23.92 13.13 4.64
N ARG A 264 -24.82 13.27 3.65
CA ARG A 264 -25.28 14.59 3.20
C ARG A 264 -26.08 15.35 4.27
N ILE A 265 -26.96 14.66 4.98
CA ILE A 265 -27.72 15.25 6.09
C ILE A 265 -26.78 15.77 7.18
N LEU A 266 -25.73 15.01 7.51
CA LEU A 266 -24.82 15.36 8.61
C LEU A 266 -23.77 16.40 8.22
N PHE A 267 -23.16 16.26 7.04
CA PHE A 267 -21.97 17.02 6.60
C PHE A 267 -22.19 17.93 5.39
N GLY A 268 -23.20 17.67 4.56
CA GLY A 268 -23.48 18.43 3.33
C GLY A 268 -23.00 17.72 2.07
N ASN A 269 -22.86 18.46 0.96
CA ASN A 269 -22.49 17.89 -0.33
C ASN A 269 -21.00 17.48 -0.36
N PRO A 270 -20.63 16.36 -1.03
CA PRO A 270 -19.23 15.92 -1.11
C PRO A 270 -18.26 16.95 -1.67
N HIS A 271 -18.68 17.74 -2.65
CA HIS A 271 -17.83 18.76 -3.28
C HIS A 271 -17.62 20.03 -2.44
N ASP A 272 -18.34 20.19 -1.32
CA ASP A 272 -18.18 21.32 -0.39
C ASP A 272 -17.25 20.95 0.77
N TYR A 273 -15.98 20.69 0.45
CA TYR A 273 -14.97 20.25 1.43
C TYR A 273 -14.88 21.19 2.65
N GLY A 274 -14.88 22.51 2.41
CA GLY A 274 -14.83 23.51 3.48
C GLY A 274 -16.08 23.48 4.36
N GLY A 275 -17.27 23.39 3.78
CA GLY A 275 -18.53 23.25 4.53
C GLY A 275 -18.57 21.98 5.36
N ARG A 276 -18.15 20.84 4.79
CA ARG A 276 -18.07 19.54 5.48
C ARG A 276 -17.10 19.59 6.66
N LEU A 277 -15.90 20.12 6.47
CA LEU A 277 -14.90 20.26 7.53
C LEU A 277 -15.43 21.11 8.68
N ASN A 278 -15.98 22.29 8.38
CA ASN A 278 -16.57 23.17 9.38
C ASN A 278 -17.69 22.49 10.17
N ARG A 279 -18.55 21.74 9.46
CA ARG A 279 -19.65 20.99 10.06
C ARG A 279 -19.14 19.89 10.98
N ARG A 280 -18.11 19.15 10.56
CA ARG A 280 -17.45 18.11 11.35
C ARG A 280 -16.77 18.69 12.59
N ILE A 281 -15.99 19.76 12.48
CA ILE A 281 -15.35 20.44 13.63
C ILE A 281 -16.40 20.89 14.65
N ALA A 282 -17.51 21.48 14.20
CA ALA A 282 -18.59 21.89 15.10
C ALA A 282 -19.21 20.71 15.85
N LEU A 283 -19.35 19.55 15.18
CA LEU A 283 -19.87 18.33 15.80
C LEU A 283 -18.87 17.71 16.78
N ILE A 284 -17.59 17.68 16.42
CA ILE A 284 -16.51 17.20 17.30
C ILE A 284 -16.53 18.00 18.61
N ARG A 285 -16.55 19.33 18.53
CA ARG A 285 -16.62 20.20 19.71
C ARG A 285 -17.85 19.90 20.57
N HIS A 286 -19.02 19.73 19.95
CA HIS A 286 -20.24 19.38 20.66
C HIS A 286 -20.12 18.06 21.43
N LEU A 287 -19.40 17.08 20.89
CA LEU A 287 -19.18 15.79 21.52
C LEU A 287 -18.11 15.85 22.61
N THR A 288 -16.97 16.51 22.35
CA THR A 288 -15.85 16.59 23.29
C THR A 288 -16.20 17.43 24.52
N GLU A 289 -17.03 18.46 24.38
CA GLU A 289 -17.61 19.22 25.51
C GLU A 289 -18.40 18.34 26.48
N GLN A 290 -18.96 17.23 26.00
CA GLN A 290 -19.70 16.23 26.78
C GLN A 290 -18.82 15.05 27.24
N GLY A 291 -17.52 15.09 26.91
CA GLY A 291 -16.54 14.08 27.25
C GLY A 291 -16.47 12.91 26.27
N PHE A 292 -17.24 12.87 25.19
CA PHE A 292 -17.23 11.75 24.25
C PHE A 292 -15.99 11.75 23.37
N GLU A 293 -15.38 10.58 23.24
CA GLU A 293 -14.18 10.38 22.43
C GLU A 293 -14.20 8.99 21.77
N THR A 294 -13.68 8.91 20.55
CA THR A 294 -13.47 7.64 19.85
C THR A 294 -12.30 6.91 20.48
N LEU A 295 -12.43 5.61 20.73
CA LEU A 295 -11.33 4.84 21.29
C LEU A 295 -10.25 4.59 20.21
N PRO A 296 -8.96 4.79 20.53
CA PRO A 296 -7.92 4.78 19.51
C PRO A 296 -7.58 3.39 19.00
N MET A 297 -7.06 3.33 17.77
CA MET A 297 -6.48 2.12 17.19
C MET A 297 -5.18 1.74 17.91
N THR A 298 -4.89 0.44 17.95
CA THR A 298 -3.77 -0.16 18.69
C THR A 298 -3.02 -1.16 17.82
N MET A 299 -1.71 -1.23 18.00
CA MET A 299 -0.83 -2.23 17.39
C MET A 299 -0.03 -2.97 18.46
N ALA A 300 0.24 -4.24 18.16
CA ALA A 300 0.86 -5.26 19.00
C ALA A 300 0.13 -5.56 20.33
N PRO A 301 0.24 -6.80 20.85
CA PRO A 301 -0.29 -7.14 22.15
C PRO A 301 0.23 -6.28 23.31
N PRO A 302 -0.56 -6.04 24.37
CA PRO A 302 -2.01 -6.24 24.38
C PRO A 302 -2.71 -5.19 23.50
N TYR A 303 -3.82 -5.53 22.85
CA TYR A 303 -4.59 -4.57 22.03
C TYR A 303 -5.62 -3.75 22.83
N ARG A 304 -5.75 -4.01 24.13
CA ARG A 304 -6.77 -3.43 25.02
C ARG A 304 -6.24 -3.28 26.46
N GLY A 305 -7.05 -2.69 27.33
CA GLY A 305 -6.61 -2.21 28.65
C GLY A 305 -5.94 -0.86 28.49
N LEU A 306 -6.74 0.19 28.27
CA LEU A 306 -6.26 1.53 27.95
C LEU A 306 -6.66 2.52 29.05
N HIS A 307 -5.76 3.45 29.35
CA HIS A 307 -6.03 4.63 30.16
C HIS A 307 -5.55 5.89 29.45
N ILE A 308 -6.04 7.03 29.92
CA ILE A 308 -5.57 8.34 29.46
C ILE A 308 -4.24 8.64 30.13
N ASP A 309 -3.23 9.01 29.34
CA ASP A 309 -2.00 9.59 29.86
C ASP A 309 -2.25 11.08 30.15
N LYS A 310 -2.30 11.43 31.44
CA LYS A 310 -2.56 12.80 31.89
C LYS A 310 -1.40 13.75 31.57
N ASP A 311 -0.19 13.22 31.37
CA ASP A 311 1.04 13.98 31.20
C ASP A 311 1.45 14.12 29.71
N ASP A 312 0.79 13.36 28.80
CA ASP A 312 1.00 13.44 27.35
C ASP A 312 -0.29 13.86 26.62
N TYR A 313 -0.28 15.08 26.09
CA TYR A 313 -1.40 15.63 25.33
C TYR A 313 -0.95 16.69 24.32
N THR A 314 -1.79 16.93 23.32
CA THR A 314 -1.65 18.06 22.40
C THR A 314 -2.82 19.03 22.55
N LEU A 315 -2.58 20.30 22.25
CA LEU A 315 -3.60 21.33 22.15
C LEU A 315 -3.81 21.67 20.68
N ASP A 316 -5.06 21.67 20.23
CA ASP A 316 -5.39 22.19 18.91
C ASP A 316 -5.61 23.71 18.88
N GLU A 317 -5.86 24.24 17.69
CA GLU A 317 -6.10 25.67 17.45
C GLU A 317 -7.34 26.22 18.16
N TYR A 318 -8.27 25.36 18.61
CA TYR A 318 -9.47 25.74 19.35
C TYR A 318 -9.29 25.59 20.87
N GLY A 319 -8.09 25.23 21.33
CA GLY A 319 -7.79 25.00 22.74
C GLY A 319 -8.34 23.67 23.28
N GLN A 320 -8.76 22.74 22.42
CA GLN A 320 -9.15 21.40 22.84
C GLN A 320 -7.90 20.60 23.20
N ILE A 321 -7.94 19.99 24.39
CA ILE A 321 -6.92 19.03 24.82
C ILE A 321 -7.24 17.67 24.19
N TRP A 322 -6.24 17.11 23.52
CA TRP A 322 -6.22 15.77 22.96
C TRP A 322 -5.18 14.94 23.72
N TYR A 323 -5.65 14.20 24.72
CA TYR A 323 -4.79 13.29 25.48
C TYR A 323 -4.34 12.11 24.63
N GLN A 324 -3.13 11.64 24.89
CA GLN A 324 -2.70 10.33 24.43
C GLN A 324 -3.28 9.23 25.35
N TYR A 325 -3.41 8.04 24.78
CA TYR A 325 -3.81 6.85 25.51
C TYR A 325 -2.61 5.92 25.63
N ALA A 326 -2.52 5.24 26.77
CA ALA A 326 -1.48 4.26 27.04
C ALA A 326 -2.10 2.92 27.46
N PHE A 327 -1.34 1.83 27.29
CA PHE A 327 -1.75 0.53 27.80
C PHE A 327 -1.52 0.43 29.31
N ASP A 328 -2.40 -0.31 29.98
CA ASP A 328 -2.22 -0.68 31.39
C ASP A 328 -1.02 -1.64 31.57
N LYS A 329 -0.73 -2.45 30.54
CA LYS A 329 0.33 -3.47 30.54
C LYS A 329 1.07 -3.51 29.19
N PRO A 330 1.78 -2.44 28.80
CA PRO A 330 2.45 -2.38 27.51
C PRO A 330 3.57 -3.43 27.41
N GLN A 331 3.76 -3.94 26.20
CA GLN A 331 4.92 -4.72 25.76
C GLN A 331 5.79 -3.86 24.82
N ALA A 332 6.93 -4.40 24.39
CA ALA A 332 7.94 -3.64 23.62
C ALA A 332 7.37 -2.96 22.36
N MET A 333 6.48 -3.65 21.64
CA MET A 333 5.90 -3.18 20.39
C MET A 333 4.51 -2.56 20.55
N SER A 334 3.94 -2.53 21.75
CA SER A 334 2.59 -1.99 21.96
C SER A 334 2.56 -0.50 21.61
N ARG A 335 1.69 -0.12 20.68
CA ARG A 335 1.49 1.28 20.27
C ARG A 335 0.01 1.61 20.26
N VAL A 336 -0.30 2.82 20.70
CA VAL A 336 -1.64 3.41 20.60
C VAL A 336 -1.55 4.56 19.61
N PHE A 337 -2.44 4.56 18.62
CA PHE A 337 -2.51 5.60 17.60
C PHE A 337 -3.66 6.56 17.93
N GLY A 338 -3.38 7.55 18.78
CA GLY A 338 -4.36 8.55 19.22
C GLY A 338 -5.18 9.22 18.09
N PRO A 339 -4.58 9.52 16.91
CA PRO A 339 -5.32 10.09 15.79
C PRO A 339 -6.30 9.15 15.08
N LEU A 340 -6.26 7.83 15.35
CA LEU A 340 -6.99 6.83 14.57
C LEU A 340 -8.10 6.21 15.42
N ALA A 341 -9.30 6.05 14.87
CA ALA A 341 -10.42 5.35 15.49
C ALA A 341 -10.52 3.91 14.97
N ARG A 342 -10.82 2.97 15.86
CA ARG A 342 -11.03 1.57 15.51
C ARG A 342 -12.50 1.20 15.34
N TYR A 343 -12.76 0.30 14.40
CA TYR A 343 -14.05 -0.37 14.27
C TYR A 343 -14.33 -1.25 15.47
N ARG A 344 -15.60 -1.33 15.84
CA ARG A 344 -16.12 -2.30 16.81
C ARG A 344 -16.52 -3.57 16.06
N PHE A 345 -15.55 -4.42 15.71
CA PHE A 345 -15.84 -5.67 14.99
C PHE A 345 -16.49 -6.75 15.87
N TYR A 346 -16.31 -6.68 17.18
CA TYR A 346 -16.89 -7.63 18.13
C TYR A 346 -17.57 -6.88 19.28
N GLU A 347 -18.55 -7.54 19.88
CA GLU A 347 -19.11 -7.10 21.16
C GLU A 347 -18.08 -7.28 22.29
N SER A 348 -18.19 -6.50 23.36
CA SER A 348 -17.36 -6.69 24.56
C SER A 348 -18.01 -7.70 25.51
N LYS A 349 -17.20 -8.49 26.22
CA LYS A 349 -17.66 -9.31 27.35
C LYS A 349 -17.99 -8.41 28.55
N ASP A 350 -18.97 -8.81 29.35
CA ASP A 350 -19.30 -8.20 30.64
C ASP A 350 -19.39 -6.67 30.60
N ASN A 351 -19.95 -6.11 29.52
CA ASN A 351 -20.06 -4.67 29.29
C ASN A 351 -18.71 -3.93 29.32
N ASN A 352 -17.66 -4.56 28.80
CA ASN A 352 -16.30 -4.05 28.66
C ASN A 352 -15.53 -3.81 29.97
N GLN A 353 -15.97 -4.36 31.12
CA GLN A 353 -15.32 -4.15 32.43
C GLN A 353 -13.83 -4.51 32.46
N ASN A 354 -13.43 -5.57 31.74
CA ASN A 354 -12.04 -6.05 31.69
C ASN A 354 -11.38 -5.82 30.32
N TRP A 355 -12.00 -5.00 29.46
CA TRP A 355 -11.52 -4.76 28.11
C TRP A 355 -11.45 -6.02 27.20
N GLU A 356 -12.26 -7.04 27.47
CA GLU A 356 -12.26 -8.28 26.71
C GLU A 356 -13.30 -8.25 25.58
N LEU A 357 -12.93 -8.80 24.42
CA LEU A 357 -13.85 -9.03 23.31
C LEU A 357 -14.55 -10.38 23.42
N ASP A 358 -15.78 -10.41 22.96
CA ASP A 358 -16.57 -11.61 22.76
C ASP A 358 -16.50 -12.03 21.28
N PHE A 359 -15.52 -12.88 20.97
CA PHE A 359 -15.29 -13.37 19.60
C PHE A 359 -16.44 -14.25 19.06
N ASP A 360 -17.34 -14.74 19.94
CA ASP A 360 -18.55 -15.47 19.53
C ASP A 360 -19.70 -14.52 19.16
N ARG A 361 -19.54 -13.22 19.40
CA ARG A 361 -20.54 -12.17 19.13
C ARG A 361 -19.97 -11.10 18.19
N PRO A 362 -19.80 -11.39 16.90
CA PRO A 362 -19.38 -10.40 15.92
C PRO A 362 -20.45 -9.31 15.73
N ASN A 363 -20.02 -8.05 15.66
CA ASN A 363 -20.86 -6.92 15.30
C ASN A 363 -21.03 -6.88 13.78
N ARG A 364 -21.91 -7.74 13.25
CA ARG A 364 -22.11 -7.96 11.81
C ARG A 364 -22.27 -6.66 11.00
N PRO A 365 -23.04 -5.64 11.46
CA PRO A 365 -23.10 -4.35 10.76
C PRO A 365 -21.75 -3.70 10.46
N ALA A 366 -20.76 -3.79 11.36
CA ALA A 366 -19.43 -3.22 11.14
C ALA A 366 -18.65 -3.98 10.06
N TRP A 367 -18.74 -5.31 10.07
CA TRP A 367 -18.16 -6.18 9.05
C TRP A 367 -18.78 -5.93 7.67
N ASP A 368 -20.11 -5.90 7.61
CA ASP A 368 -20.84 -5.69 6.36
C ASP A 368 -20.59 -4.30 5.77
N TYR A 369 -20.47 -3.28 6.64
CA TYR A 369 -20.16 -1.92 6.23
C TYR A 369 -18.81 -1.83 5.52
N ILE A 370 -17.73 -2.31 6.14
CA ILE A 370 -16.39 -2.20 5.55
C ILE A 370 -16.26 -3.05 4.27
N CYS A 371 -16.81 -4.26 4.26
CA CYS A 371 -16.83 -5.13 3.08
C CYS A 371 -17.56 -4.46 1.90
N ARG A 372 -18.74 -3.88 2.15
CA ARG A 372 -19.51 -3.17 1.12
C ARG A 372 -18.78 -1.94 0.60
N LYS A 373 -18.19 -1.12 1.48
CA LYS A 373 -17.49 0.10 1.07
C LYS A 373 -16.25 -0.19 0.23
N VAL A 374 -15.45 -1.19 0.60
CA VAL A 374 -14.30 -1.61 -0.20
C VAL A 374 -14.75 -2.18 -1.55
N TYR A 375 -15.81 -2.99 -1.58
CA TYR A 375 -16.39 -3.47 -2.85
C TYR A 375 -16.93 -2.34 -3.72
N ASP A 376 -17.57 -1.32 -3.14
CA ASP A 376 -18.03 -0.15 -3.90
C ASP A 376 -16.86 0.59 -4.56
N CYS A 377 -15.74 0.77 -3.85
CA CYS A 377 -14.50 1.31 -4.40
C CYS A 377 -13.92 0.41 -5.51
N GLN A 378 -13.83 -0.90 -5.27
CA GLN A 378 -13.35 -1.87 -6.25
C GLN A 378 -14.18 -1.79 -7.55
N ARG A 379 -15.50 -1.81 -7.45
CA ARG A 379 -16.40 -1.74 -8.59
C ARG A 379 -16.31 -0.40 -9.32
N ALA A 380 -16.20 0.70 -8.58
CA ALA A 380 -16.11 2.05 -9.17
C ALA A 380 -14.83 2.19 -10.01
N TYR A 381 -13.68 1.82 -9.44
CA TYR A 381 -12.37 2.13 -10.04
C TYR A 381 -11.71 0.95 -10.74
N ASN A 382 -12.22 -0.27 -10.54
CA ASN A 382 -11.70 -1.53 -11.10
C ASN A 382 -10.34 -1.94 -10.52
N PHE A 383 -10.15 -1.80 -9.20
CA PHE A 383 -8.92 -2.29 -8.55
C PHE A 383 -8.85 -3.83 -8.56
N ASP A 384 -7.63 -4.36 -8.66
CA ASP A 384 -7.33 -5.79 -8.83
C ASP A 384 -6.94 -6.47 -7.53
N PHE A 385 -6.41 -5.71 -6.58
CA PHE A 385 -6.00 -6.21 -5.28
C PHE A 385 -6.11 -5.14 -4.21
N MET A 386 -6.02 -5.57 -2.96
CA MET A 386 -5.82 -4.69 -1.82
C MET A 386 -4.46 -4.91 -1.20
N ARG A 387 -3.83 -3.83 -0.73
CA ARG A 387 -2.83 -3.88 0.31
C ARG A 387 -3.53 -3.66 1.64
N GLY A 388 -3.56 -4.68 2.50
CA GLY A 388 -4.21 -4.57 3.80
C GLY A 388 -3.24 -3.99 4.83
N ASP A 389 -3.56 -2.80 5.33
CA ASP A 389 -2.79 -2.12 6.38
C ASP A 389 -2.93 -2.84 7.72
N MET A 390 -1.86 -2.87 8.50
CA MET A 390 -1.79 -3.53 9.81
C MET A 390 -2.26 -5.00 9.78
N ALA A 391 -2.00 -5.73 8.69
CA ALA A 391 -2.43 -7.12 8.53
C ALA A 391 -1.78 -8.11 9.53
N HIS A 392 -0.82 -7.66 10.33
CA HIS A 392 -0.23 -8.40 11.44
C HIS A 392 -1.05 -8.31 12.74
N VAL A 393 -2.07 -7.44 12.81
CA VAL A 393 -2.90 -7.24 14.00
C VAL A 393 -3.85 -8.42 14.18
N GLN A 394 -3.49 -9.29 15.11
CA GLN A 394 -4.29 -10.46 15.48
C GLN A 394 -4.91 -10.27 16.86
N MET A 395 -6.21 -10.00 16.94
CA MET A 395 -6.86 -9.62 18.21
C MET A 395 -7.05 -10.77 19.21
N ARG A 396 -7.09 -12.03 18.77
CA ARG A 396 -7.38 -13.21 19.63
C ARG A 396 -6.14 -13.58 20.46
N PRO A 397 -6.17 -13.50 21.81
CA PRO A 397 -5.01 -13.79 22.66
C PRO A 397 -4.43 -15.19 22.50
N GLU A 398 -5.26 -16.18 22.14
CA GLU A 398 -4.86 -17.58 21.95
C GLU A 398 -4.18 -17.84 20.61
N GLY A 399 -3.98 -16.82 19.77
CA GLY A 399 -3.49 -17.01 18.43
C GLY A 399 -4.58 -17.49 17.46
N VAL A 400 -4.18 -18.22 16.42
CA VAL A 400 -5.08 -18.61 15.32
C VAL A 400 -6.04 -19.67 15.86
N PRO A 401 -7.37 -19.52 15.72
CA PRO A 401 -8.33 -20.51 16.19
C PRO A 401 -8.21 -21.80 15.39
N ALA A 402 -8.55 -22.94 16.01
CA ALA A 402 -8.57 -24.23 15.33
C ALA A 402 -9.54 -24.27 14.13
N MET A 403 -10.58 -23.43 14.15
CA MET A 403 -11.51 -23.21 13.04
C MET A 403 -11.53 -21.72 12.71
N VAL A 404 -11.17 -21.37 11.48
CA VAL A 404 -11.15 -19.99 10.98
C VAL A 404 -12.52 -19.65 10.39
N ASP A 405 -13.33 -18.95 11.16
CA ASP A 405 -14.67 -18.49 10.77
C ASP A 405 -14.64 -17.26 9.82
N ASP A 406 -15.81 -16.82 9.34
CA ASP A 406 -15.93 -15.68 8.42
C ASP A 406 -15.62 -14.32 9.06
N TYR A 407 -15.67 -14.24 10.39
CA TYR A 407 -15.43 -13.04 11.18
C TYR A 407 -14.09 -13.08 11.89
N TYR A 408 -13.15 -13.93 11.46
CA TYR A 408 -11.82 -14.03 12.10
C TYR A 408 -10.97 -12.75 11.91
N ASP A 409 -10.95 -12.21 10.69
CA ASP A 409 -10.11 -11.06 10.31
C ASP A 409 -10.82 -10.18 9.25
N PRO A 410 -10.87 -8.85 9.41
CA PRO A 410 -11.59 -7.95 8.52
C PRO A 410 -11.03 -7.93 7.09
N LEU A 411 -9.71 -8.04 6.92
CA LEU A 411 -9.09 -8.03 5.59
C LEU A 411 -9.46 -9.31 4.83
N ARG A 412 -9.43 -10.47 5.49
CA ARG A 412 -9.94 -11.72 4.88
C ARG A 412 -11.40 -11.59 4.47
N ALA A 413 -12.26 -11.06 5.35
CA ALA A 413 -13.69 -10.89 5.08
C ALA A 413 -13.91 -10.01 3.84
N ILE A 414 -13.17 -8.90 3.73
CA ILE A 414 -13.20 -8.00 2.58
C ILE A 414 -12.80 -8.73 1.30
N LYS A 415 -11.65 -9.43 1.29
CA LYS A 415 -11.19 -10.21 0.13
C LYS A 415 -12.28 -11.16 -0.36
N LYS A 416 -12.82 -11.98 0.55
CA LYS A 416 -13.87 -12.96 0.22
C LYS A 416 -15.15 -12.32 -0.27
N TYR A 417 -15.54 -11.20 0.34
CA TYR A 417 -16.72 -10.47 -0.08
C TYR A 417 -16.57 -9.98 -1.51
N VAL A 418 -15.45 -9.36 -1.88
CA VAL A 418 -15.18 -8.91 -3.26
C VAL A 418 -15.14 -10.09 -4.24
N GLN A 419 -14.44 -11.17 -3.90
CA GLN A 419 -14.38 -12.37 -4.74
C GLN A 419 -15.76 -12.99 -5.00
N SER A 420 -16.67 -12.93 -4.03
CA SER A 420 -18.05 -13.40 -4.17
C SER A 420 -18.90 -12.57 -5.15
N LYS A 421 -18.43 -11.39 -5.57
CA LYS A 421 -19.14 -10.44 -6.44
C LYS A 421 -18.58 -10.39 -7.87
N GLU A 422 -18.22 -11.56 -8.42
CA GLU A 422 -17.74 -11.74 -9.80
C GLU A 422 -16.31 -11.22 -10.07
N VAL A 423 -15.51 -11.00 -9.03
CA VAL A 423 -14.09 -10.62 -9.13
C VAL A 423 -13.23 -11.69 -8.44
N PRO A 424 -13.27 -12.95 -8.89
CA PRO A 424 -12.62 -14.05 -8.19
C PRO A 424 -11.10 -13.87 -8.11
N TYR A 425 -10.50 -13.16 -9.07
CA TYR A 425 -9.07 -12.82 -9.11
C TYR A 425 -8.63 -11.73 -8.13
N TYR A 426 -9.55 -11.14 -7.35
CA TYR A 426 -9.18 -10.08 -6.41
C TYR A 426 -8.18 -10.61 -5.37
N ALA A 427 -6.99 -9.98 -5.31
CA ALA A 427 -5.88 -10.47 -4.50
C ALA A 427 -5.64 -9.65 -3.22
N PHE A 428 -4.89 -10.21 -2.29
CA PHE A 428 -4.56 -9.61 -1.00
C PHE A 428 -3.04 -9.61 -0.75
N PHE A 429 -2.47 -8.40 -0.75
CA PHE A 429 -1.13 -8.09 -0.28
C PHE A 429 -1.18 -7.66 1.20
N ALA A 430 -0.61 -8.45 2.10
CA ALA A 430 -0.65 -8.17 3.53
C ALA A 430 0.53 -7.28 3.98
N GLU A 431 0.26 -6.19 4.70
CA GLU A 431 1.31 -5.48 5.42
C GLU A 431 1.65 -6.20 6.73
N THR A 432 2.63 -7.08 6.65
CA THR A 432 3.21 -7.72 7.83
C THR A 432 4.74 -7.74 7.72
N PHE A 433 5.41 -8.08 8.82
CA PHE A 433 6.88 -7.97 8.94
C PHE A 433 7.57 -9.32 9.21
N LEU A 434 6.80 -10.41 9.24
CA LEU A 434 7.27 -11.77 9.53
C LEU A 434 8.03 -11.84 10.85
N ALA A 435 7.50 -11.15 11.86
CA ALA A 435 8.08 -11.05 13.18
C ALA A 435 8.00 -12.39 13.92
N PRO A 436 8.85 -12.60 14.94
CA PRO A 436 8.72 -13.75 15.82
C PRO A 436 7.34 -13.82 16.49
N PRO A 437 6.91 -15.02 16.93
CA PRO A 437 5.65 -15.18 17.64
C PRO A 437 5.50 -14.21 18.81
N ASP A 438 4.27 -13.78 19.07
CA ASP A 438 3.90 -12.92 20.21
C ASP A 438 4.60 -11.55 20.26
N THR A 439 5.22 -11.10 19.16
CA THR A 439 5.97 -9.84 19.11
C THR A 439 5.14 -8.67 18.57
N MET A 440 4.56 -8.82 17.37
CA MET A 440 3.69 -7.80 16.75
C MET A 440 2.21 -8.22 16.69
N GLY A 441 1.95 -9.52 16.89
CA GLY A 441 0.66 -10.20 16.87
C GLY A 441 0.52 -11.10 18.09
N TYR A 442 -0.68 -11.48 18.50
CA TYR A 442 -0.83 -12.68 19.35
C TYR A 442 -0.60 -13.93 18.51
N GLY A 443 0.18 -14.89 19.00
CA GLY A 443 0.47 -16.14 18.31
C GLY A 443 1.52 -16.04 17.20
N ASN A 444 1.46 -16.96 16.24
CA ASN A 444 2.42 -17.07 15.14
C ASN A 444 1.92 -16.33 13.88
N GLU A 445 2.70 -15.35 13.41
CA GLU A 445 2.34 -14.52 12.26
C GLU A 445 2.20 -15.31 10.94
N LEU A 446 2.99 -16.38 10.74
CA LEU A 446 2.90 -17.21 9.53
C LEU A 446 1.58 -17.97 9.49
N ASP A 447 1.15 -18.50 10.63
CA ASP A 447 -0.11 -19.21 10.74
C ASP A 447 -1.29 -18.23 10.58
N HIS A 448 -1.13 -16.99 11.07
CA HIS A 448 -2.09 -15.90 10.86
C HIS A 448 -2.24 -15.57 9.37
N LEU A 449 -1.14 -15.38 8.64
CA LEU A 449 -1.12 -15.09 7.21
C LEU A 449 -1.82 -16.19 6.38
N ASP A 450 -1.56 -17.46 6.70
CA ASP A 450 -2.26 -18.59 6.09
C ASP A 450 -3.78 -18.56 6.40
N ALA A 451 -4.15 -18.19 7.63
CA ALA A 451 -5.54 -18.13 8.08
C ALA A 451 -6.34 -16.97 7.47
N ILE A 452 -5.72 -15.80 7.27
CA ILE A 452 -6.35 -14.65 6.62
C ILE A 452 -6.35 -14.75 5.09
N GLU A 453 -5.78 -15.83 4.54
CA GLU A 453 -5.70 -16.09 3.10
C GLU A 453 -4.98 -14.96 2.35
N ALA A 454 -3.88 -14.44 2.91
CA ALA A 454 -3.00 -13.52 2.21
C ALA A 454 -2.39 -14.21 0.98
N ASP A 455 -2.37 -13.53 -0.18
CA ASP A 455 -1.71 -14.08 -1.36
C ASP A 455 -0.21 -13.79 -1.32
N SER A 456 0.16 -12.56 -0.93
CA SER A 456 1.54 -12.13 -0.71
C SER A 456 1.64 -11.30 0.57
N THR A 457 2.83 -11.21 1.18
CA THR A 457 3.09 -10.34 2.34
C THR A 457 4.34 -9.49 2.16
N LEU A 458 4.33 -8.25 2.65
CA LEU A 458 5.40 -7.27 2.53
C LEU A 458 6.74 -7.75 3.12
N GLY A 459 6.70 -8.23 4.37
CA GLY A 459 7.86 -8.63 5.13
C GLY A 459 8.84 -7.50 5.51
N ASP A 460 10.01 -7.87 6.02
CA ASP A 460 11.01 -7.01 6.67
C ASP A 460 12.39 -6.92 5.99
N LEU A 461 12.66 -7.62 4.88
CA LEU A 461 13.98 -7.57 4.20
C LEU A 461 14.48 -6.15 3.85
N GLN A 462 13.56 -5.21 3.59
CA GLN A 462 13.85 -3.78 3.36
C GLN A 462 14.41 -3.05 4.60
N SER A 463 14.24 -3.64 5.80
CA SER A 463 14.70 -3.08 7.08
C SER A 463 15.92 -3.80 7.65
N ILE A 464 16.70 -4.48 6.79
CA ILE A 464 17.88 -5.25 7.20
C ILE A 464 19.02 -4.98 6.22
N VAL A 465 20.23 -4.73 6.73
CA VAL A 465 21.43 -4.47 5.91
C VAL A 465 21.80 -5.71 5.08
N VAL A 466 21.91 -5.54 3.76
CA VAL A 466 22.27 -6.62 2.82
C VAL A 466 23.62 -7.23 3.20
N GLY A 467 23.71 -8.56 3.15
CA GLY A 467 24.92 -9.33 3.49
C GLY A 467 25.19 -9.52 4.97
N SER A 468 24.44 -8.87 5.86
CA SER A 468 24.46 -9.20 7.29
C SER A 468 24.00 -10.64 7.53
N ALA A 469 24.42 -11.23 8.66
CA ALA A 469 23.98 -12.58 9.05
C ALA A 469 22.45 -12.66 9.19
N GLU A 470 21.83 -11.58 9.67
CA GLU A 470 20.38 -11.46 9.79
C GLU A 470 19.70 -11.46 8.41
N PHE A 471 20.19 -10.67 7.45
CA PHE A 471 19.64 -10.64 6.10
C PHE A 471 19.72 -12.02 5.44
N LYS A 472 20.87 -12.69 5.55
CA LYS A 472 21.09 -14.03 4.97
C LYS A 472 20.12 -15.06 5.55
N ARG A 473 19.96 -15.06 6.89
CA ARG A 473 19.00 -15.94 7.58
C ARG A 473 17.57 -15.65 7.14
N GLN A 474 17.16 -14.37 7.19
CA GLN A 474 15.79 -13.96 6.88
C GLN A 474 15.45 -14.26 5.41
N PHE A 475 16.38 -14.05 4.48
CA PHE A 475 16.17 -14.38 3.08
C PHE A 475 16.05 -15.90 2.84
N SER A 476 16.84 -16.72 3.53
CA SER A 476 16.66 -18.18 3.51
C SER A 476 15.29 -18.58 4.06
N ASP A 477 14.82 -17.94 5.13
CA ASP A 477 13.50 -18.17 5.71
C ASP A 477 12.38 -17.79 4.73
N TYR A 478 12.51 -16.68 4.01
CA TYR A 478 11.57 -16.27 2.97
C TYR A 478 11.41 -17.33 1.88
N TYR A 479 12.52 -17.85 1.36
CA TYR A 479 12.46 -18.90 0.35
C TYR A 479 11.82 -20.17 0.91
N ARG A 480 12.13 -20.54 2.16
CA ARG A 480 11.45 -21.66 2.83
C ARG A 480 9.94 -21.42 2.95
N TYR A 481 9.51 -20.22 3.35
CA TYR A 481 8.09 -19.88 3.46
C TYR A 481 7.39 -19.91 2.10
N LEU A 482 8.02 -19.36 1.05
CA LEU A 482 7.51 -19.42 -0.32
C LEU A 482 7.19 -20.86 -0.75
N LYS A 483 7.99 -21.85 -0.32
CA LYS A 483 7.79 -23.27 -0.66
C LYS A 483 6.85 -24.02 0.27
N THR A 484 6.59 -23.52 1.48
CA THR A 484 5.89 -24.27 2.54
C THR A 484 4.59 -23.64 3.02
N ARG A 485 4.36 -22.37 2.71
CA ARG A 485 3.18 -21.59 3.14
C ARG A 485 2.26 -21.30 1.97
N ARG A 486 1.03 -20.89 2.27
CA ARG A 486 0.03 -20.54 1.24
C ARG A 486 0.19 -19.14 0.71
N PHE A 487 0.94 -18.27 1.39
CA PHE A 487 1.28 -16.93 0.94
C PHE A 487 2.72 -16.89 0.42
N ALA A 488 3.04 -15.86 -0.38
CA ALA A 488 4.40 -15.59 -0.82
C ALA A 488 5.00 -14.38 -0.06
N PRO A 489 6.15 -14.53 0.62
CA PRO A 489 6.92 -13.38 1.09
C PRO A 489 7.44 -12.57 -0.10
N ASN A 490 7.30 -11.27 -0.02
CA ASN A 490 7.69 -10.37 -1.09
C ASN A 490 9.15 -9.94 -0.91
N PHE A 491 9.96 -10.03 -1.95
CA PHE A 491 11.33 -9.50 -1.96
C PHE A 491 11.26 -7.98 -2.05
N THR A 492 10.92 -7.36 -0.92
CA THR A 492 10.72 -5.92 -0.83
C THR A 492 12.07 -5.21 -0.86
N VAL A 493 12.29 -4.44 -1.92
CA VAL A 493 13.50 -3.62 -2.12
C VAL A 493 13.44 -2.42 -1.18
N MET A 494 12.37 -1.65 -1.25
CA MET A 494 12.10 -0.46 -0.45
C MET A 494 10.61 -0.12 -0.55
N THR A 495 9.99 0.37 0.51
CA THR A 495 8.64 0.95 0.48
C THR A 495 8.70 2.46 0.60
N ALA A 496 7.64 3.15 0.15
CA ALA A 496 7.48 4.57 0.44
C ALA A 496 7.51 4.86 1.95
N ASP A 497 7.06 3.90 2.78
CA ASP A 497 7.08 4.07 4.22
C ASP A 497 8.46 3.92 4.87
N LYS A 498 9.35 3.15 4.24
CA LYS A 498 10.72 2.90 4.71
C LYS A 498 11.75 3.77 4.02
N ASP A 499 11.35 4.60 3.07
CA ASP A 499 12.16 5.70 2.56
C ASP A 499 12.05 6.89 3.53
N ASP A 500 12.75 6.74 4.65
CA ASP A 500 12.75 7.62 5.82
C ASP A 500 14.21 7.73 6.34
N PRO A 501 14.63 8.90 6.86
CA PRO A 501 16.01 9.09 7.34
C PRO A 501 16.50 8.03 8.33
N ARG A 502 15.58 7.49 9.15
CA ARG A 502 15.90 6.48 10.18
C ARG A 502 16.38 5.16 9.58
N PHE A 503 16.14 4.92 8.29
CA PHE A 503 16.39 3.64 7.62
C PHE A 503 17.44 3.75 6.51
N ASP A 504 18.11 4.91 6.35
CA ASP A 504 19.14 5.11 5.33
C ASP A 504 20.24 4.06 5.36
N GLU A 505 20.61 3.57 6.56
CA GLU A 505 21.65 2.56 6.72
C GLU A 505 21.38 1.27 5.94
N PHE A 506 20.11 0.92 5.68
CA PHE A 506 19.74 -0.29 4.93
C PHE A 506 19.96 -0.17 3.42
N TYR A 507 20.19 1.05 2.92
CA TYR A 507 20.28 1.42 1.51
C TYR A 507 21.61 2.07 1.12
N ARG A 508 22.59 2.13 2.04
CA ARG A 508 23.96 2.56 1.72
C ARG A 508 24.74 1.52 0.91
N THR A 509 24.35 0.25 1.01
CA THR A 509 24.97 -0.87 0.29
C THR A 509 23.92 -1.85 -0.24
N GLY A 510 24.29 -2.65 -1.25
CA GLY A 510 23.45 -3.74 -1.74
C GLY A 510 22.23 -3.34 -2.57
N ASN A 511 22.06 -2.08 -2.95
CA ASN A 511 20.89 -1.61 -3.73
C ASN A 511 20.75 -2.33 -5.08
N LEU A 512 21.87 -2.51 -5.80
CA LEU A 512 21.88 -3.22 -7.08
C LEU A 512 21.61 -4.72 -6.91
N PHE A 513 22.14 -5.32 -5.85
CA PHE A 513 21.80 -6.70 -5.46
C PHE A 513 20.30 -6.84 -5.20
N ARG A 514 19.69 -5.92 -4.43
CA ARG A 514 18.25 -5.95 -4.13
C ARG A 514 17.43 -5.89 -5.42
N TYR A 515 17.73 -4.91 -6.28
CA TYR A 515 16.98 -4.72 -7.51
C TYR A 515 17.16 -5.88 -8.50
N PHE A 516 18.39 -6.37 -8.69
CA PHE A 516 18.66 -7.52 -9.54
C PHE A 516 17.92 -8.77 -9.05
N THR A 517 17.97 -9.05 -7.75
CA THR A 517 17.30 -10.20 -7.14
C THR A 517 15.78 -10.08 -7.24
N ALA A 518 15.22 -8.92 -6.94
CA ALA A 518 13.80 -8.61 -7.09
C ALA A 518 13.30 -8.84 -8.53
N LEU A 519 14.13 -8.51 -9.52
CA LEU A 519 13.78 -8.64 -10.94
C LEU A 519 13.89 -10.07 -11.46
N PHE A 520 14.93 -10.82 -11.05
CA PHE A 520 15.28 -12.12 -11.66
C PHE A 520 14.92 -13.36 -10.82
N LEU A 521 14.45 -13.20 -9.57
CA LEU A 521 13.76 -14.29 -8.85
C LEU A 521 12.29 -14.35 -9.28
N THR A 522 12.04 -14.96 -10.42
CA THR A 522 10.73 -14.88 -11.09
C THR A 522 9.62 -15.74 -10.47
N ASP A 523 9.91 -16.52 -9.42
CA ASP A 523 8.94 -17.25 -8.61
C ASP A 523 8.69 -16.62 -7.22
N MET A 524 9.35 -15.51 -6.90
CA MET A 524 9.12 -14.73 -5.67
C MET A 524 8.61 -13.34 -6.08
N PRO A 525 7.51 -12.83 -5.48
CA PRO A 525 7.01 -11.52 -5.85
C PRO A 525 7.94 -10.44 -5.29
N SER A 526 7.93 -9.23 -5.87
CA SER A 526 8.79 -8.13 -5.42
C SER A 526 8.04 -6.82 -5.27
N TYR A 527 8.60 -5.90 -4.47
CA TYR A 527 8.02 -4.59 -4.20
C TYR A 527 9.11 -3.54 -4.21
N VAL A 528 8.94 -2.53 -5.06
CA VAL A 528 9.88 -1.41 -5.21
C VAL A 528 9.15 -0.09 -5.03
N GLY A 529 9.64 0.75 -4.12
CA GLY A 529 9.13 2.10 -3.95
C GLY A 529 9.48 2.97 -5.15
N LEU A 530 8.54 3.84 -5.54
CA LEU A 530 8.75 4.83 -6.59
C LEU A 530 10.05 5.62 -6.36
N GLY A 531 10.84 5.78 -7.42
CA GLY A 531 12.06 6.57 -7.42
C GLY A 531 13.29 5.87 -6.85
N PHE A 532 13.18 4.60 -6.43
CA PHE A 532 14.34 3.81 -6.00
C PHE A 532 15.48 3.86 -7.02
N GLU A 533 15.19 3.88 -8.33
CA GLU A 533 16.23 3.89 -9.37
C GLU A 533 17.15 5.12 -9.36
N VAL A 534 16.73 6.22 -8.75
CA VAL A 534 17.51 7.47 -8.67
C VAL A 534 17.81 7.87 -7.22
N ARG A 535 17.37 7.08 -6.24
CA ARG A 535 17.51 7.38 -4.82
C ARG A 535 18.96 7.63 -4.44
N ASN A 536 19.19 8.70 -3.69
CA ASN A 536 20.49 8.99 -3.10
C ASN A 536 20.85 7.91 -2.06
N LEU A 537 22.16 7.72 -1.85
CA LEU A 537 22.65 6.78 -0.83
C LEU A 537 22.44 7.30 0.60
N HIS A 538 22.39 8.62 0.78
CA HIS A 538 22.28 9.29 2.08
C HIS A 538 23.34 8.78 3.09
N GLU A 539 24.61 8.97 2.75
CA GLU A 539 25.72 8.77 3.69
C GLU A 539 25.50 9.62 4.95
N ASP A 540 25.08 10.87 4.75
CA ASP A 540 24.47 11.74 5.74
C ASP A 540 22.97 11.88 5.46
N ARG A 541 22.19 12.24 6.48
CA ARG A 541 20.76 12.52 6.36
C ARG A 541 20.51 13.59 5.29
N GLY A 542 19.67 13.27 4.29
CA GLY A 542 19.22 14.20 3.26
C GLY A 542 18.20 15.22 3.77
N ALA A 543 17.76 16.12 2.89
CA ALA A 543 16.64 17.02 3.21
C ALA A 543 15.33 16.20 3.35
N ASN A 544 14.37 16.70 4.13
CA ASN A 544 13.11 15.99 4.34
C ASN A 544 12.34 15.77 3.01
N GLU A 545 12.48 16.69 2.06
CA GLU A 545 11.91 16.61 0.72
C GLU A 545 12.44 15.44 -0.11
N GLU A 546 13.56 14.83 0.28
CA GLU A 546 14.16 13.67 -0.42
C GLU A 546 13.54 12.32 -0.01
N TYR A 547 12.66 12.31 1.00
CA TYR A 547 12.10 11.09 1.60
C TYR A 547 10.60 10.98 1.34
N THR A 548 10.19 9.94 0.62
CA THR A 548 8.79 9.74 0.27
C THR A 548 7.87 9.50 1.49
N LYS A 549 8.39 8.97 2.61
CA LYS A 549 7.65 8.80 3.87
C LYS A 549 7.15 10.13 4.42
N LEU A 550 7.93 11.19 4.29
CA LEU A 550 7.59 12.48 4.90
C LEU A 550 6.44 13.17 4.16
N TYR A 551 6.10 12.73 2.95
CA TYR A 551 4.89 13.14 2.22
C TYR A 551 3.66 12.29 2.54
N VAL A 552 3.76 11.24 3.35
CA VAL A 552 2.57 10.51 3.85
C VAL A 552 1.76 11.41 4.80
N PHE A 553 2.43 12.33 5.48
CA PHE A 553 1.84 13.33 6.36
C PHE A 553 1.93 14.71 5.71
N ARG A 554 1.03 15.62 6.07
CA ARG A 554 1.22 17.05 5.83
C ARG A 554 1.57 17.70 7.16
N ILE A 555 2.87 17.81 7.42
CA ILE A 555 3.39 18.48 8.61
C ILE A 555 4.03 19.79 8.15
N GLU A 556 3.42 20.91 8.54
CA GLU A 556 3.88 22.28 8.24
C GLU A 556 4.39 23.00 9.51
N ASP A 557 4.51 22.28 10.62
CA ASP A 557 4.95 22.83 11.90
C ASP A 557 6.48 22.74 12.05
N ASP A 558 7.15 23.88 11.93
CA ASP A 558 8.62 24.01 12.07
C ASP A 558 9.17 23.54 13.41
N ARG A 559 8.31 23.37 14.42
CA ARG A 559 8.70 22.76 15.71
C ARG A 559 8.95 21.25 15.60
N GLN A 560 8.60 20.64 14.47
CA GLN A 560 8.89 19.24 14.13
C GLN A 560 9.93 19.15 13.00
N PRO A 561 11.18 19.61 13.22
CA PRO A 561 12.21 19.72 12.18
C PRO A 561 12.52 18.39 11.49
N ASP A 562 12.29 17.27 12.18
CA ASP A 562 12.55 15.94 11.65
C ASP A 562 11.48 15.43 10.66
N LYS A 563 10.36 16.15 10.51
CA LYS A 563 9.20 15.70 9.74
C LYS A 563 8.59 16.76 8.83
N VAL A 564 8.85 18.04 9.11
CA VAL A 564 8.31 19.17 8.34
C VAL A 564 8.87 19.18 6.91
N THR A 565 8.04 19.50 5.93
CA THR A 565 8.44 19.67 4.52
C THR A 565 7.98 21.02 4.02
N HIS A 566 8.80 21.71 3.22
CA HIS A 566 8.53 23.06 2.72
C HIS A 566 8.28 23.14 1.20
N GLY A 567 8.58 22.06 0.49
CA GLY A 567 8.54 22.04 -0.97
C GLY A 567 7.99 20.74 -1.55
N PRO A 568 7.93 20.66 -2.90
CA PRO A 568 7.63 19.41 -3.58
C PRO A 568 8.76 18.39 -3.36
N PHE A 569 8.44 17.11 -3.56
CA PHE A 569 9.39 16.02 -3.44
C PHE A 569 10.62 16.25 -4.34
N ALA A 570 11.80 16.04 -3.76
CA ALA A 570 13.08 16.17 -4.41
C ALA A 570 13.60 14.80 -4.87
N TRP A 571 13.68 14.61 -6.17
CA TRP A 571 14.22 13.38 -6.74
C TRP A 571 15.72 13.25 -6.48
N GLY A 572 16.14 12.03 -6.14
CA GLY A 572 17.55 11.71 -5.97
C GLY A 572 18.40 11.94 -7.22
N GLN A 573 19.70 12.02 -7.02
CA GLN A 573 20.70 12.38 -8.02
C GLN A 573 21.63 11.21 -8.38
N ASN A 574 21.24 9.98 -8.03
CA ASN A 574 22.07 8.79 -8.21
C ASN A 574 22.02 8.27 -9.66
N ALA A 575 22.75 8.95 -10.54
CA ALA A 575 22.81 8.64 -11.97
C ALA A 575 23.47 7.30 -12.30
N ASP A 576 24.41 6.84 -11.47
CA ASP A 576 25.10 5.57 -11.68
C ASP A 576 24.14 4.40 -11.38
N GLN A 577 23.43 4.43 -10.26
CA GLN A 577 22.38 3.45 -9.93
C GLN A 577 21.31 3.39 -11.03
N PHE A 578 20.82 4.54 -11.49
CA PHE A 578 19.84 4.60 -12.59
C PHE A 578 20.39 3.92 -13.85
N SER A 579 21.65 4.21 -14.21
CA SER A 579 22.26 3.69 -15.42
C SER A 579 22.41 2.17 -15.38
N VAL A 580 22.80 1.61 -14.23
CA VAL A 580 22.90 0.15 -14.04
C VAL A 580 21.52 -0.51 -14.06
N ILE A 581 20.56 0.03 -13.30
CA ILE A 581 19.18 -0.47 -13.27
C ILE A 581 18.56 -0.45 -14.67
N LEU A 582 18.79 0.61 -15.45
CA LEU A 582 18.32 0.69 -16.83
C LEU A 582 18.89 -0.43 -17.71
N ARG A 583 20.18 -0.77 -17.54
CA ARG A 583 20.79 -1.90 -18.26
C ARG A 583 20.20 -3.24 -17.82
N MET A 584 19.96 -3.42 -16.52
CA MET A 584 19.24 -4.60 -15.99
C MET A 584 17.83 -4.72 -16.59
N ARG A 585 17.05 -3.62 -16.63
CA ARG A 585 15.70 -3.57 -17.22
C ARG A 585 15.72 -3.93 -18.71
N LYS A 586 16.64 -3.35 -19.49
CA LYS A 586 16.79 -3.65 -20.93
C LYS A 586 17.18 -5.11 -21.18
N PHE A 587 18.08 -5.66 -20.35
CA PHE A 587 18.44 -7.07 -20.45
C PHE A 587 17.27 -7.98 -20.08
N ALA A 588 16.56 -7.69 -18.99
CA ALA A 588 15.37 -8.44 -18.58
C ALA A 588 14.33 -8.50 -19.70
N GLU A 589 13.98 -7.38 -20.35
CA GLU A 589 13.03 -7.36 -21.49
C GLU A 589 13.41 -8.35 -22.60
N SER A 590 14.71 -8.54 -22.86
CA SER A 590 15.18 -9.44 -23.91
C SER A 590 15.05 -10.93 -23.61
N ILE A 591 14.95 -11.30 -22.32
CA ILE A 591 14.85 -12.70 -21.88
C ILE A 591 13.56 -13.00 -21.09
N TRP A 592 12.76 -11.98 -20.76
CA TRP A 592 11.59 -12.10 -19.88
C TRP A 592 10.63 -13.21 -20.29
N PRO A 593 10.25 -13.36 -21.58
CA PRO A 593 9.34 -14.42 -22.00
C PRO A 593 9.86 -15.85 -21.71
N GLU A 594 11.18 -16.02 -21.58
CA GLU A 594 11.82 -17.31 -21.32
C GLU A 594 11.85 -17.64 -19.81
N ILE A 595 11.87 -16.63 -18.95
CA ILE A 595 12.14 -16.79 -17.51
C ILE A 595 10.96 -16.46 -16.59
N VAL A 596 9.95 -15.73 -17.05
CA VAL A 596 8.83 -15.29 -16.21
C VAL A 596 8.07 -16.49 -15.60
N GLY A 597 7.79 -16.40 -14.30
CA GLY A 597 7.05 -17.42 -13.54
C GLY A 597 7.76 -18.77 -13.40
N LYS A 598 9.07 -18.85 -13.70
CA LYS A 598 9.84 -20.10 -13.60
C LYS A 598 10.34 -20.31 -12.18
N GLU A 599 10.18 -21.53 -11.69
CA GLU A 599 10.57 -21.90 -10.33
C GLU A 599 12.10 -21.85 -10.15
N THR A 600 12.55 -21.23 -9.05
CA THR A 600 13.97 -21.03 -8.72
C THR A 600 14.62 -22.31 -8.20
N GLN A 601 15.73 -22.69 -8.83
CA GLN A 601 16.65 -23.73 -8.37
C GLN A 601 17.97 -23.11 -7.89
N TRP A 602 18.26 -23.23 -6.59
CA TRP A 602 19.51 -22.68 -6.04
C TRP A 602 20.74 -23.50 -6.45
N LEU A 603 21.77 -22.81 -6.91
CA LEU A 603 23.13 -23.33 -7.06
C LEU A 603 24.02 -22.90 -5.89
N VAL A 604 23.75 -21.70 -5.37
CA VAL A 604 24.28 -21.17 -4.12
C VAL A 604 23.11 -20.45 -3.43
N ALA A 605 22.56 -21.08 -2.40
CA ALA A 605 21.41 -20.56 -1.67
C ALA A 605 21.78 -19.39 -0.74
N PRO A 606 20.83 -18.52 -0.36
CA PRO A 606 21.05 -17.50 0.65
C PRO A 606 21.60 -18.12 1.95
N GLY A 607 22.69 -17.54 2.48
CA GLY A 607 23.33 -18.01 3.71
C GLY A 607 24.50 -18.98 3.53
N GLU A 608 24.73 -19.51 2.33
CA GLU A 608 25.92 -20.36 2.07
C GLU A 608 27.20 -19.55 1.88
N GLU A 609 27.13 -18.43 1.18
CA GLU A 609 28.27 -17.60 0.78
C GLU A 609 27.92 -16.09 0.90
N ASP A 610 28.83 -15.21 0.47
CA ASP A 610 28.59 -13.75 0.33
C ASP A 610 27.90 -13.35 -0.99
N TYR A 611 27.50 -14.35 -1.77
CA TYR A 611 26.75 -14.21 -3.01
C TYR A 611 25.68 -15.31 -3.09
N ILE A 612 24.72 -15.10 -3.97
CA ILE A 612 23.74 -16.12 -4.34
C ILE A 612 23.87 -16.44 -5.81
N ALA A 613 23.45 -17.64 -6.19
CA ALA A 613 23.33 -18.01 -7.58
C ALA A 613 22.22 -19.04 -7.78
N TRP A 614 21.48 -18.90 -8.88
CA TRP A 614 20.35 -19.75 -9.17
C TRP A 614 20.15 -19.96 -10.67
N THR A 615 19.39 -20.99 -10.98
CA THR A 615 18.79 -21.25 -12.29
C THR A 615 17.32 -21.56 -12.07
N HIS A 616 16.66 -22.16 -13.05
CA HIS A 616 15.28 -22.57 -12.93
C HIS A 616 15.14 -24.09 -13.05
N ASP A 617 14.19 -24.68 -12.32
CA ASP A 617 13.92 -26.12 -12.36
C ASP A 617 13.54 -26.59 -13.77
N SER A 618 12.75 -25.76 -14.48
CA SER A 618 12.56 -25.91 -15.92
C SER A 618 13.69 -25.20 -16.66
N PRO A 619 14.54 -25.90 -17.45
CA PRO A 619 15.71 -25.30 -18.05
C PRO A 619 15.37 -24.12 -18.97
N THR A 620 15.78 -22.92 -18.57
CA THR A 620 15.70 -21.71 -19.42
C THR A 620 17.01 -21.45 -20.16
N GLY A 621 18.08 -22.16 -19.80
CA GLY A 621 19.43 -21.92 -20.33
C GLY A 621 20.13 -20.73 -19.68
N TYR A 622 19.63 -20.20 -18.56
CA TYR A 622 20.23 -19.08 -17.84
C TYR A 622 20.63 -19.44 -16.40
N VAL A 623 21.75 -18.89 -15.95
CA VAL A 623 22.18 -18.87 -14.55
C VAL A 623 22.39 -17.43 -14.13
N PHE A 624 21.86 -17.07 -12.97
CA PHE A 624 21.95 -15.74 -12.37
C PHE A 624 22.87 -15.83 -11.16
N ALA A 625 23.70 -14.81 -10.96
CA ALA A 625 24.55 -14.68 -9.80
C ALA A 625 24.58 -13.24 -9.33
N ALA A 626 24.49 -13.01 -8.02
CA ALA A 626 24.51 -11.68 -7.42
C ALA A 626 25.29 -11.68 -6.10
N GLY A 627 26.28 -10.78 -6.00
CA GLY A 627 27.06 -10.54 -4.78
C GLY A 627 26.32 -9.61 -3.84
N MET A 628 26.24 -9.95 -2.55
CA MET A 628 25.49 -9.15 -1.57
C MET A 628 26.25 -7.88 -1.18
N THR A 629 27.52 -8.03 -0.78
CA THR A 629 28.37 -6.94 -0.25
C THR A 629 29.74 -6.87 -0.90
N ALA A 630 30.08 -7.83 -1.76
CA ALA A 630 31.35 -7.93 -2.46
C ALA A 630 31.14 -8.24 -3.95
N SER A 631 32.15 -7.94 -4.77
CA SER A 631 32.19 -8.40 -6.16
C SER A 631 32.09 -9.92 -6.23
N LEU A 632 31.39 -10.42 -7.25
CA LEU A 632 31.33 -11.86 -7.50
C LEU A 632 32.75 -12.44 -7.67
N PRO A 633 33.03 -13.63 -7.12
CA PRO A 633 34.30 -14.30 -7.37
C PRO A 633 34.58 -14.44 -8.87
N ASN A 634 35.86 -14.34 -9.26
CA ASN A 634 36.27 -14.54 -10.65
C ASN A 634 35.96 -15.97 -11.14
N ILE A 635 35.99 -16.94 -10.24
CA ILE A 635 35.65 -18.34 -10.51
C ILE A 635 34.64 -18.77 -9.45
N MET A 636 33.44 -19.14 -9.88
CA MET A 636 32.42 -19.74 -9.03
C MET A 636 32.28 -21.22 -9.40
N THR A 637 32.97 -22.09 -8.66
CA THR A 637 33.11 -23.53 -8.96
C THR A 637 31.79 -24.30 -8.93
N LYS A 638 30.78 -23.77 -8.22
CA LYS A 638 29.43 -24.33 -8.12
C LYS A 638 28.56 -24.05 -9.36
N LEU A 639 28.99 -23.15 -10.27
CA LEU A 639 28.18 -22.79 -11.44
C LEU A 639 28.51 -23.69 -12.65
N PRO A 640 27.49 -24.09 -13.42
CA PRO A 640 27.72 -24.75 -14.71
C PRO A 640 28.44 -23.82 -15.68
N LYS A 641 29.11 -24.41 -16.68
CA LYS A 641 29.78 -23.63 -17.73
C LYS A 641 28.77 -22.87 -18.59
N GLY A 642 29.07 -21.62 -18.88
CA GLY A 642 28.27 -20.77 -19.75
C GLY A 642 29.01 -19.49 -20.12
N GLU A 643 28.48 -18.79 -21.11
CA GLU A 643 28.96 -17.48 -21.56
C GLU A 643 28.31 -16.37 -20.71
N VAL A 644 29.10 -15.41 -20.24
CA VAL A 644 28.56 -14.22 -19.56
C VAL A 644 27.85 -13.36 -20.60
N VAL A 645 26.53 -13.24 -20.49
CA VAL A 645 25.69 -12.43 -21.39
C VAL A 645 25.26 -11.11 -20.78
N PHE A 646 25.46 -10.95 -19.46
CA PHE A 646 25.25 -9.71 -18.73
C PHE A 646 26.18 -9.64 -17.52
N GLU A 647 26.79 -8.48 -17.28
CA GLU A 647 27.62 -8.21 -16.11
C GLU A 647 27.53 -6.75 -15.71
N GLU A 648 27.15 -6.48 -14.47
CA GLU A 648 27.09 -5.14 -13.88
C GLU A 648 27.34 -5.21 -12.38
N GLU A 649 28.33 -4.47 -11.86
CA GLU A 649 28.54 -4.19 -10.43
C GLU A 649 28.15 -5.32 -9.45
N GLY A 650 28.74 -6.51 -9.65
CA GLY A 650 28.51 -7.67 -8.77
C GLY A 650 27.28 -8.53 -9.11
N CYS A 651 26.63 -8.28 -10.25
CA CYS A 651 25.56 -9.10 -10.81
C CYS A 651 26.00 -9.67 -12.16
N ARG A 652 25.78 -10.96 -12.40
CA ARG A 652 26.09 -11.64 -13.66
C ARG A 652 24.97 -12.55 -14.10
N VAL A 653 24.78 -12.65 -15.41
CA VAL A 653 23.93 -13.66 -16.03
C VAL A 653 24.75 -14.45 -17.03
N TYR A 654 24.67 -15.77 -16.92
CA TYR A 654 25.33 -16.71 -17.81
C TYR A 654 24.29 -17.36 -18.71
N LYS A 655 24.59 -17.50 -20.00
CA LYS A 655 23.86 -18.37 -20.91
C LYS A 655 24.59 -19.71 -20.99
N LEU A 656 23.90 -20.77 -20.62
CA LEU A 656 24.45 -22.12 -20.62
C LEU A 656 24.70 -22.59 -22.05
N GLU A 657 25.82 -23.25 -22.27
CA GLU A 657 26.06 -23.94 -23.54
C GLU A 657 24.98 -25.02 -23.68
N ASN A 658 24.22 -24.99 -24.78
CA ASN A 658 23.22 -26.03 -25.07
C ASN A 658 23.88 -27.40 -24.87
N GLN A 659 23.43 -28.14 -23.85
CA GLN A 659 23.69 -29.57 -23.82
C GLN A 659 23.01 -30.11 -25.07
N LYS A 660 23.78 -30.30 -26.14
CA LYS A 660 23.38 -31.13 -27.27
C LYS A 660 22.90 -32.41 -26.62
N SER A 661 21.59 -32.66 -26.72
CA SER A 661 20.96 -33.94 -26.47
C SER A 661 21.93 -35.01 -26.95
N GLN A 662 22.56 -35.71 -26.01
CA GLN A 662 23.26 -36.94 -26.34
C GLN A 662 22.19 -37.83 -26.94
N GLY A 663 22.20 -37.92 -28.26
CA GLY A 663 21.33 -38.81 -29.00
C GLY A 663 21.53 -40.18 -28.40
N VAL A 664 20.43 -40.75 -27.91
CA VAL A 664 20.35 -42.18 -27.66
C VAL A 664 20.68 -42.83 -29.00
N ALA A 665 21.90 -43.33 -29.11
CA ALA A 665 22.25 -44.30 -30.12
C ALA A 665 21.38 -45.51 -29.82
N THR A 666 20.28 -45.65 -30.56
CA THR A 666 19.60 -46.92 -30.69
C THR A 666 20.56 -47.84 -31.43
N ASP A 667 21.30 -48.63 -30.65
CA ASP A 667 21.99 -49.81 -31.14
C ASP A 667 20.96 -50.73 -31.79
N SER A 668 21.01 -50.76 -33.12
CA SER A 668 20.44 -51.84 -33.92
C SER A 668 21.26 -53.10 -33.70
N LEU A 669 20.71 -54.08 -32.98
CA LEU A 669 21.18 -55.46 -33.02
C LEU A 669 20.00 -56.45 -32.97
N SER A 670 19.98 -57.28 -34.03
CA SER A 670 19.22 -58.51 -34.34
C SER A 670 17.70 -58.45 -34.43
#